data_AF-A0A3D2TLI4-F1
#
_entry.id   AF-A0A3D2TLI4-F1
#
_cell.length_a   1.000
_cell.length_b   1.000
_cell.length_c   1.000
_cell.angle_alpha   90.00
_cell.angle_beta   90.00
_cell.angle_gamma   90.00
#
_symmetry.space_group_name_H-M   'P 1'
#
loop_
_entity.id
_entity.type
_entity.pdbx_description
1 polymer ?
#
loop_
_entity_poly.entity_id
_entity_poly.type
_entity_poly.pdbx_seq_one_letter_code
_entity_poly.pdbx_strand_id
1 'polypeptide(L)'
;MHFLPPFIRCAIWLAIGSTVYVASFRCVAQKVQLQDGRILQGKMMTMSGVAKNPMSVHEDDEKNQSMPILMVHDDLRRTFIPKYFLDNIIDEGIENQIRIKPWQNASNSNRVISSVGPSLGIDPFDKFGRRIYRMQTKDGPLQVVQCITEITPRYAKVESWRGEPRWDMRLATSSIPRDQLAAILAQAVSHDDPQEWIKIVQFYLQSERYLDARYELEAIMSRYPQMQGLETVARELKQMGAKRILEEIQLRQRAGQHALVTRLLENFPPEEVSGETLQQVREMTNRYAEQAARLQAVIVELQANARQVSDEDHRALVQPLVEEVVTDLTQNNLNRLVAFIQLKDDSSLTADEKVALVISGWILGAEGANQKISLAISLLQVRDKVRRYLREPLAHERQTLLESIRSAEGADVVNLARLIAHMPPPWTIPQEGVRQFGAYELTAPGQSENGDFRYIVQVPPEYDVYRHYPTIVALNGAYNSPQQELEFWTGPPIRKETKEIIGSRRGQAMRHGYITIAIDWQKPQQYEYEYTLREHEAVLTCLRDATRRFSIDNDRVFLTGHGIGGDASWDIGLAHPDLWAGVIPFVAQFSQVKKYVQHYWENARHVPFYFVAGEKDGSKMSNNAGVLDKYFVKRFDATVVEFLGRGQEPFQDEVLPALDWMELSTHRRQGSPSEFRCMTMRPWDNFFWWIEGRNFPNSVQPASWPLRSARPTQVHGKIPKANELIAKSAAEKTTFWFNPKIVDFSQPINITYNGRKLSKVRSSIRPDPEVLLEDVRTRGDRQRPFWAKLDVP
;
A
#
# COMPACT_ATOMS: atom_id res chain seq x y z
N MET A 1 2.78 12.40 22.06
CA MET A 1 3.55 13.05 23.16
C MET A 1 2.68 13.72 24.24
N HIS A 2 1.40 13.36 24.43
CA HIS A 2 0.59 13.82 25.58
C HIS A 2 0.74 12.94 26.86
N PHE A 3 1.79 12.13 26.95
CA PHE A 3 2.04 11.24 28.10
C PHE A 3 3.41 11.51 28.74
N LEU A 4 3.68 12.76 29.12
CA LEU A 4 4.78 13.05 30.04
C LEU A 4 4.18 13.45 31.40
N PRO A 5 4.45 12.69 32.48
CA PRO A 5 3.99 13.02 33.83
C PRO A 5 4.44 14.42 34.29
N PRO A 6 3.67 15.11 35.15
CA PRO A 6 3.96 16.47 35.61
C PRO A 6 5.31 16.63 36.35
N PHE A 7 5.90 15.54 36.87
CA PHE A 7 7.19 15.58 37.56
C PHE A 7 8.38 15.80 36.61
N ILE A 8 8.28 15.39 35.34
CA ILE A 8 9.29 15.69 34.31
C ILE A 8 9.31 17.20 34.01
N ARG A 9 8.19 17.90 34.19
CA ARG A 9 8.14 19.36 34.05
C ARG A 9 8.95 20.07 35.15
N CYS A 10 8.94 19.58 36.39
CA CYS A 10 9.64 20.25 37.50
C CYS A 10 11.17 20.14 37.44
N ALA A 11 11.72 19.04 36.94
CA ALA A 11 13.18 18.91 36.79
C ALA A 11 13.75 19.70 35.59
N ILE A 12 12.91 20.02 34.59
CA ILE A 12 13.31 20.70 33.35
C ILE A 12 13.16 22.23 33.44
N TRP A 13 12.35 22.75 34.38
CA TRP A 13 12.00 24.17 34.45
C TRP A 13 12.98 25.09 35.21
N LEU A 14 14.07 24.57 35.76
CA LEU A 14 15.01 25.36 36.57
C LEU A 14 16.09 26.15 35.79
N ALA A 15 16.05 26.19 34.45
CA ALA A 15 17.17 26.73 33.67
C ALA A 15 16.88 27.83 32.62
N ILE A 16 15.65 28.36 32.46
CA ILE A 16 15.40 29.35 31.39
C ILE A 16 14.62 30.56 31.92
N GLY A 17 15.37 31.62 32.21
CA GLY A 17 14.88 32.95 32.55
C GLY A 17 14.46 33.76 31.32
N SER A 18 13.33 34.45 31.50
CA SER A 18 12.57 35.35 30.64
C SER A 18 13.34 36.47 29.91
N THR A 19 12.92 36.77 28.67
CA THR A 19 12.44 38.12 28.27
C THR A 19 11.66 38.07 26.94
N VAL A 20 10.51 38.76 26.91
CA VAL A 20 9.54 38.83 25.80
C VAL A 20 9.44 40.26 25.27
N TYR A 21 9.18 40.34 23.96
CA TYR A 21 8.57 41.37 23.10
C TYR A 21 9.53 41.74 21.95
N VAL A 22 9.19 41.49 20.68
CA VAL A 22 8.17 42.21 19.87
C VAL A 22 7.51 41.27 18.84
N ALA A 23 6.29 41.65 18.43
CA ALA A 23 5.38 40.96 17.52
C ALA A 23 5.98 40.59 16.15
N SER A 24 5.73 39.35 15.72
CA SER A 24 5.75 38.86 14.34
C SER A 24 4.89 37.58 14.35
N PHE A 25 4.05 37.37 13.35
CA PHE A 25 3.20 36.18 13.20
C PHE A 25 3.95 34.88 13.57
N ARG A 26 3.70 34.33 14.76
CA ARG A 26 4.18 33.00 15.13
C ARG A 26 3.14 32.01 14.62
N CYS A 27 3.35 31.50 13.41
CA CYS A 27 2.72 30.23 13.02
C CYS A 27 3.37 29.15 13.90
N VAL A 28 2.69 28.78 14.99
CA VAL A 28 3.11 27.72 15.90
C VAL A 28 2.86 26.38 15.20
N ALA A 29 3.72 25.38 15.45
CA ALA A 29 3.48 24.05 14.93
C ALA A 29 2.12 23.53 15.45
N GLN A 30 1.28 23.05 14.55
CA GLN A 30 -0.04 22.56 14.89
C GLN A 30 -0.14 21.08 14.51
N LYS A 31 -0.90 20.32 15.30
CA LYS A 31 -1.31 18.97 14.93
C LYS A 31 -2.72 19.05 14.36
N VAL A 32 -2.88 18.57 13.14
CA VAL A 32 -4.19 18.53 12.48
C VAL A 32 -4.63 17.12 12.21
N GLN A 33 -5.89 16.87 12.52
CA GLN A 33 -6.59 15.66 12.15
C GLN A 33 -7.33 15.88 10.84
N LEU A 34 -7.20 14.93 9.94
CA LEU A 34 -8.00 14.88 8.73
C LEU A 34 -9.22 13.96 8.94
N GLN A 35 -10.23 14.13 8.10
CA GLN A 35 -11.47 13.33 8.12
C GLN A 35 -11.22 11.82 7.95
N ASP A 36 -10.12 11.43 7.32
CA ASP A 36 -9.70 10.04 7.15
C ASP A 36 -8.90 9.48 8.35
N GLY A 37 -8.68 10.29 9.39
CA GLY A 37 -7.96 9.92 10.59
C GLY A 37 -6.45 10.20 10.56
N ARG A 38 -5.87 10.63 9.43
CA ARG A 38 -4.47 11.04 9.38
C ARG A 38 -4.21 12.22 10.32
N ILE A 39 -3.04 12.20 10.96
CA ILE A 39 -2.56 13.32 11.76
C ILE A 39 -1.32 13.89 11.09
N LEU A 40 -1.41 15.15 10.64
CA LEU A 40 -0.28 15.90 10.12
C LEU A 40 0.20 16.88 11.20
N GLN A 41 1.51 17.12 11.24
CA GLN A 41 2.11 17.99 12.23
C GLN A 41 3.07 18.97 11.54
N GLY A 42 2.88 20.27 11.75
CA GLY A 42 3.76 21.28 11.19
C GLY A 42 3.12 22.68 11.21
N LYS A 43 3.81 23.64 10.59
CA LYS A 43 3.29 24.99 10.36
C LYS A 43 2.25 24.94 9.26
N MET A 44 1.08 25.52 9.51
CA MET A 44 -0.01 25.51 8.54
C MET A 44 -0.07 26.78 7.71
N MET A 45 -0.48 26.62 6.45
CA MET A 45 -0.80 27.72 5.56
C MET A 45 -1.89 27.29 4.58
N THR A 46 -2.78 28.21 4.21
CA THR A 46 -3.71 27.97 3.12
C THR A 46 -3.21 28.59 1.82
N MET A 47 -3.43 27.93 0.69
CA MET A 47 -2.87 28.32 -0.60
C MET A 47 -3.90 28.23 -1.73
N SER A 48 -3.72 29.07 -2.75
CA SER A 48 -4.57 29.10 -3.95
C SER A 48 -4.13 28.12 -5.04
N GLY A 49 -2.88 27.63 -4.99
CA GLY A 49 -2.33 26.62 -5.90
C GLY A 49 -0.99 26.07 -5.41
N VAL A 50 -0.62 24.85 -5.81
CA VAL A 50 0.60 24.15 -5.34
C VAL A 50 1.90 24.77 -5.81
N ALA A 51 1.90 25.48 -6.95
CA ALA A 51 3.09 26.14 -7.48
C ALA A 51 3.31 27.56 -6.95
N LYS A 52 2.42 28.07 -6.08
CA LYS A 52 2.58 29.40 -5.47
C LYS A 52 3.65 29.36 -4.40
N ASN A 53 4.43 30.44 -4.28
CA ASN A 53 5.42 30.55 -3.22
C ASN A 53 4.68 30.75 -1.88
N PRO A 54 4.86 29.86 -0.88
CA PRO A 54 4.22 30.01 0.42
C PRO A 54 4.58 31.34 1.11
N MET A 55 5.78 31.88 0.85
CA MET A 55 6.25 33.13 1.47
C MET A 55 5.68 34.39 0.83
N SER A 56 4.92 34.30 -0.27
CA SER A 56 4.37 35.45 -1.00
C SER A 56 2.85 35.61 -0.88
N VAL A 57 2.20 34.87 0.03
CA VAL A 57 0.75 35.01 0.26
C VAL A 57 0.50 36.25 1.10
N HIS A 58 -0.23 37.23 0.57
CA HIS A 58 -0.57 38.48 1.27
C HIS A 58 -1.99 38.42 1.86
N GLU A 59 -2.29 39.21 2.90
CA GLU A 59 -3.62 39.27 3.54
C GLU A 59 -4.76 39.60 2.55
N ASP A 60 -4.45 40.30 1.45
CA ASP A 60 -5.42 40.62 0.40
C ASP A 60 -5.78 39.42 -0.50
N ASP A 61 -4.90 38.41 -0.60
CA ASP A 61 -5.16 37.19 -1.37
C ASP A 61 -6.26 36.34 -0.71
N GLU A 62 -6.31 36.30 0.63
CA GLU A 62 -7.34 35.57 1.38
C GLU A 62 -8.74 36.18 1.23
N LYS A 63 -8.84 37.49 0.98
CA LYS A 63 -10.12 38.19 0.81
C LYS A 63 -10.67 38.07 -0.61
N ASN A 64 -9.81 37.89 -1.62
CA ASN A 64 -10.19 37.99 -3.03
C ASN A 64 -10.01 36.68 -3.83
N GLN A 65 -9.34 35.65 -3.27
CA GLN A 65 -9.10 34.39 -3.97
C GLN A 65 -9.51 33.17 -3.11
N SER A 66 -10.08 32.16 -3.77
CA SER A 66 -10.34 30.87 -3.12
C SER A 66 -9.03 30.18 -2.74
N MET A 67 -8.93 29.71 -1.49
CA MET A 67 -7.77 29.01 -0.92
C MET A 67 -8.12 27.54 -0.61
N PRO A 68 -8.22 26.66 -1.64
CA PRO A 68 -8.70 25.29 -1.49
C PRO A 68 -7.67 24.33 -0.90
N ILE A 69 -6.41 24.75 -0.77
CA ILE A 69 -5.30 23.88 -0.34
C ILE A 69 -4.92 24.23 1.10
N LEU A 70 -4.75 23.20 1.92
CA LEU A 70 -4.05 23.27 3.19
C LEU A 70 -2.65 22.68 2.98
N MET A 71 -1.62 23.49 3.24
CA MET A 71 -0.23 23.07 3.26
C MET A 71 0.24 22.96 4.72
N VAL A 72 0.84 21.83 5.07
CA VAL A 72 1.48 21.58 6.36
C VAL A 72 2.99 21.44 6.13
N HIS A 73 3.77 22.29 6.79
CA HIS A 73 5.23 22.33 6.68
C HIS A 73 5.87 21.82 7.98
N ASP A 74 6.49 20.63 7.94
CA ASP A 74 7.06 19.95 9.12
C ASP A 74 8.59 20.18 9.27
N ASP A 75 9.13 21.15 8.53
CA ASP A 75 10.56 21.49 8.40
C ASP A 75 11.42 20.43 7.69
N LEU A 76 10.85 19.27 7.31
CA LEU A 76 11.43 18.29 6.39
C LEU A 76 10.84 18.43 4.97
N ARG A 77 9.52 18.56 4.90
CA ARG A 77 8.70 18.54 3.69
C ARG A 77 7.48 19.43 3.83
N ARG A 78 6.86 19.74 2.69
CA ARG A 78 5.56 20.41 2.58
C ARG A 78 4.54 19.37 2.12
N THR A 79 3.48 19.19 2.89
CA THR A 79 2.36 18.31 2.54
C THR A 79 1.15 19.14 2.17
N PHE A 80 0.70 19.02 0.93
CA PHE A 80 -0.47 19.71 0.39
C PHE A 80 -1.65 18.73 0.33
N ILE A 81 -2.78 19.15 0.88
CA ILE A 81 -4.05 18.40 0.90
C ILE A 81 -5.23 19.35 0.63
N PRO A 82 -6.39 18.84 0.21
CA PRO A 82 -7.60 19.65 0.14
C PRO A 82 -7.96 20.17 1.53
N LYS A 83 -8.08 21.49 1.68
CA LYS A 83 -8.49 22.14 2.94
C LYS A 83 -9.80 21.58 3.48
N TYR A 84 -10.67 21.12 2.58
CA TYR A 84 -11.95 20.48 2.92
C TYR A 84 -11.81 19.27 3.84
N PHE A 85 -10.71 18.51 3.77
CA PHE A 85 -10.50 17.32 4.60
C PHE A 85 -9.95 17.62 5.99
N LEU A 86 -9.65 18.88 6.31
CA LEU A 86 -9.35 19.28 7.68
C LEU A 86 -10.57 19.03 8.55
N ASP A 87 -10.43 18.18 9.56
CA ASP A 87 -11.47 17.90 10.55
C ASP A 87 -11.28 18.79 11.77
N ASN A 88 -10.14 18.63 12.46
CA ASN A 88 -9.86 19.31 13.72
C ASN A 88 -8.40 19.73 13.85
N ILE A 89 -8.16 20.82 14.59
CA ILE A 89 -6.82 21.21 15.07
C ILE A 89 -6.71 20.69 16.51
N ILE A 90 -5.85 19.68 16.71
CA ILE A 90 -5.75 18.92 17.97
C ILE A 90 -4.95 19.70 19.03
N ASP A 91 -3.85 20.33 18.62
CA ASP A 91 -2.88 20.93 19.54
C ASP A 91 -2.26 22.19 18.91
N GLU A 92 -2.17 23.25 19.70
CA GLU A 92 -1.52 24.52 19.37
C GLU A 92 -0.33 24.69 20.32
N GLY A 93 0.84 24.19 19.92
CA GLY A 93 1.98 24.14 20.83
C GLY A 93 3.31 24.20 20.10
N ILE A 94 4.26 24.97 20.65
CA ILE A 94 5.64 24.96 20.14
C ILE A 94 6.21 23.57 20.46
N GLU A 95 6.47 22.79 19.42
CA GLU A 95 7.23 21.55 19.57
C GLU A 95 8.66 21.92 19.98
N ASN A 96 9.00 21.74 21.26
CA ASN A 96 10.37 21.89 21.76
C ASN A 96 11.20 20.68 21.31
N GLN A 97 11.50 20.66 20.02
CA GLN A 97 12.33 19.65 19.39
C GLN A 97 13.80 19.92 19.73
N ILE A 98 14.51 18.88 20.20
CA ILE A 98 15.95 19.00 20.45
C ILE A 98 16.69 19.24 19.13
N ARG A 99 17.63 20.19 19.14
CA ARG A 99 18.46 20.57 17.99
C ARG A 99 19.92 20.43 18.36
N ILE A 100 20.61 19.52 17.69
CA ILE A 100 22.05 19.33 17.81
C ILE A 100 22.70 19.96 16.59
N LYS A 101 23.72 20.79 16.79
CA LYS A 101 24.38 21.54 15.71
C LYS A 101 25.84 21.12 15.60
N PRO A 102 26.15 20.09 14.78
CA PRO A 102 27.53 19.74 14.49
C PRO A 102 28.27 20.97 13.93
N TRP A 103 29.52 21.17 14.37
CA TRP A 103 30.32 22.28 13.86
C TRP A 103 30.68 22.06 12.39
N GLN A 104 30.30 23.00 11.52
CA GLN A 104 30.59 22.98 10.09
C GLN A 104 30.88 24.39 9.57
N ASN A 105 31.56 24.47 8.42
CA ASN A 105 31.66 25.70 7.63
C ASN A 105 30.71 25.58 6.42
N ALA A 106 29.45 25.97 6.59
CA ALA A 106 28.47 26.00 5.51
C ALA A 106 28.83 27.06 4.44
N SER A 107 28.47 26.80 3.19
CA SER A 107 28.76 27.71 2.09
C SER A 107 27.99 29.02 2.19
N ASN A 108 28.71 30.12 2.06
CA ASN A 108 28.17 31.47 1.90
C ASN A 108 28.28 31.98 0.44
N SER A 109 28.50 31.08 -0.53
CA SER A 109 28.64 31.43 -1.95
C SER A 109 27.40 32.13 -2.51
N ASN A 110 27.60 33.05 -3.46
CA ASN A 110 26.52 33.70 -4.22
C ASN A 110 25.94 32.78 -5.31
N ARG A 111 26.68 31.74 -5.73
CA ARG A 111 26.17 30.73 -6.66
C ARG A 111 25.20 29.83 -5.90
N VAL A 112 23.98 29.64 -6.40
CA VAL A 112 22.94 28.82 -5.78
C VAL A 112 22.58 27.66 -6.70
N ILE A 113 22.40 26.46 -6.15
CA ILE A 113 21.86 25.32 -6.87
C ILE A 113 20.34 25.49 -6.95
N SER A 114 19.83 25.83 -8.14
CA SER A 114 18.40 26.03 -8.38
C SER A 114 17.66 24.74 -8.71
N SER A 115 18.35 23.77 -9.33
CA SER A 115 17.80 22.47 -9.72
C SER A 115 18.82 21.37 -9.44
N VAL A 116 18.35 20.21 -8.99
CA VAL A 116 19.15 19.02 -8.69
C VAL A 116 18.61 17.88 -9.55
N GLY A 117 19.40 17.43 -10.52
CA GLY A 117 19.04 16.30 -11.39
C GLY A 117 19.29 14.94 -10.73
N PRO A 118 19.19 13.85 -11.50
CA PRO A 118 19.42 12.50 -11.01
C PRO A 118 20.78 12.35 -10.31
N SER A 119 20.78 11.60 -9.20
CA SER A 119 22.02 11.25 -8.50
C SER A 119 22.86 10.28 -9.32
N LEU A 120 24.15 10.59 -9.45
CA LEU A 120 25.18 9.71 -10.03
C LEU A 120 25.91 8.89 -8.96
N GLY A 121 25.78 9.29 -7.69
CA GLY A 121 26.40 8.62 -6.55
C GLY A 121 26.44 9.52 -5.32
N ILE A 122 26.18 8.94 -4.16
CA ILE A 122 26.17 9.66 -2.88
C ILE A 122 27.06 8.87 -1.91
N ASP A 123 28.14 9.50 -1.45
CA ASP A 123 29.01 8.87 -0.45
C ASP A 123 28.30 8.87 0.92
N PRO A 124 28.56 7.87 1.79
CA PRO A 124 28.11 7.90 3.18
C PRO A 124 28.60 9.15 3.92
N PHE A 125 27.90 9.55 4.98
CA PHE A 125 28.40 10.59 5.86
C PHE A 125 29.57 10.06 6.70
N ASP A 126 30.63 10.86 6.81
CA ASP A 126 31.70 10.62 7.78
C ASP A 126 31.24 10.94 9.21
N LYS A 127 32.11 10.67 10.20
CA LYS A 127 31.83 10.98 11.62
C LYS A 127 31.65 12.47 11.92
N PHE A 128 32.06 13.36 11.02
CA PHE A 128 31.83 14.80 11.14
C PHE A 128 30.53 15.22 10.48
N GLY A 129 29.80 14.32 9.82
CA GLY A 129 28.57 14.62 9.10
C GLY A 129 28.81 15.22 7.72
N ARG A 130 29.92 14.89 7.06
CA ARG A 130 30.26 15.37 5.69
C ARG A 130 30.17 14.23 4.69
N ARG A 131 29.76 14.54 3.46
CA ARG A 131 29.70 13.58 2.34
C ARG A 131 29.95 14.25 1.00
N ILE A 132 30.17 13.45 -0.02
CA ILE A 132 30.22 13.91 -1.41
C ILE A 132 28.95 13.48 -2.13
N TYR A 133 28.25 14.43 -2.74
CA TYR A 133 27.09 14.19 -3.59
C TYR A 133 27.47 14.44 -5.06
N ARG A 134 27.19 13.48 -5.94
CA ARG A 134 27.41 13.59 -7.39
C ARG A 134 26.07 13.56 -8.11
N MET A 135 25.81 14.55 -8.95
CA MET A 135 24.55 14.68 -9.70
C MET A 135 24.79 15.00 -11.17
N GLN A 136 23.83 14.64 -12.00
CA GLN A 136 23.73 15.17 -13.36
C GLN A 136 23.08 16.55 -13.33
N THR A 137 23.71 17.54 -13.97
CA THR A 137 23.11 18.87 -14.20
C THR A 137 23.00 19.15 -15.69
N LYS A 138 22.41 20.29 -16.06
CA LYS A 138 22.34 20.76 -17.46
C LYS A 138 23.73 21.03 -18.05
N ASP A 139 24.67 21.44 -17.21
CA ASP A 139 26.05 21.79 -17.61
C ASP A 139 27.01 20.58 -17.51
N GLY A 140 26.46 19.37 -17.26
CA GLY A 140 27.23 18.15 -17.05
C GLY A 140 27.22 17.66 -15.60
N PRO A 141 28.01 16.61 -15.29
CA PRO A 141 28.14 16.11 -13.92
C PRO A 141 28.70 17.16 -12.97
N LEU A 142 28.09 17.32 -11.80
CA LEU A 142 28.54 18.20 -10.74
C LEU A 142 28.75 17.39 -9.45
N GLN A 143 29.89 17.62 -8.80
CA GLN A 143 30.19 17.09 -7.47
C GLN A 143 30.10 18.23 -6.47
N VAL A 144 29.43 17.99 -5.33
CA VAL A 144 29.28 18.94 -4.24
C VAL A 144 29.60 18.26 -2.93
N VAL A 145 30.52 18.83 -2.15
CA VAL A 145 30.70 18.43 -0.75
C VAL A 145 29.56 18.98 0.09
N GLN A 146 28.85 18.11 0.80
CA GLN A 146 27.76 18.45 1.71
C GLN A 146 28.16 18.22 3.16
N CYS A 147 27.52 18.93 4.08
CA CYS A 147 27.72 18.81 5.53
C CYS A 147 26.40 18.96 6.30
N ILE A 148 26.26 18.21 7.39
CA ILE A 148 25.12 18.28 8.29
C ILE A 148 25.35 19.44 9.28
N THR A 149 24.49 20.45 9.24
CA THR A 149 24.60 21.66 10.07
C THR A 149 23.61 21.68 11.23
N GLU A 150 22.56 20.88 11.16
CA GLU A 150 21.59 20.69 12.24
C GLU A 150 21.00 19.27 12.18
N ILE A 151 20.85 18.63 13.34
CA ILE A 151 20.19 17.33 13.49
C ILE A 151 19.06 17.51 14.49
N THR A 152 17.88 17.07 14.08
CA THR A 152 16.69 16.98 14.91
C THR A 152 16.17 15.54 14.87
N PRO A 153 15.31 15.12 15.81
CA PRO A 153 14.68 13.80 15.77
C PRO A 153 13.93 13.47 14.48
N ARG A 154 13.45 14.50 13.76
CA ARG A 154 12.64 14.37 12.52
C ARG A 154 13.49 14.48 11.27
N TYR A 155 14.35 15.49 11.21
CA TYR A 155 15.17 15.80 10.03
C TYR A 155 16.61 16.17 10.37
N ALA A 156 17.50 15.93 9.42
CA ALA A 156 18.83 16.51 9.36
C ALA A 156 18.88 17.60 8.27
N LYS A 157 19.37 18.79 8.63
CA LYS A 157 19.68 19.87 7.69
C LYS A 157 21.04 19.61 7.07
N VAL A 158 21.08 19.55 5.74
CA VAL A 158 22.29 19.30 4.97
C VAL A 158 22.54 20.49 4.06
N GLU A 159 23.72 21.10 4.19
CA GLU A 159 24.13 22.27 3.42
C GLU A 159 25.44 22.00 2.68
N SER A 160 25.66 22.68 1.55
CA SER A 160 26.96 22.64 0.87
C SER A 160 28.08 23.16 1.78
N TRP A 161 29.24 22.52 1.72
CA TRP A 161 30.45 22.93 2.43
C TRP A 161 31.06 24.21 1.83
N ARG A 162 31.85 24.94 2.63
CA ARG A 162 32.54 26.18 2.20
C ARG A 162 33.27 26.00 0.87
N GLY A 163 33.03 26.94 -0.05
CA GLY A 163 33.63 26.98 -1.39
C GLY A 163 32.70 26.45 -2.49
N GLU A 164 31.69 25.65 -2.11
CA GLU A 164 30.73 25.07 -3.05
C GLU A 164 29.57 26.03 -3.37
N PRO A 165 28.83 25.83 -4.48
CA PRO A 165 27.54 26.49 -4.69
C PRO A 165 26.57 26.20 -3.54
N ARG A 166 25.83 27.22 -3.10
CA ARG A 166 24.87 27.14 -2.00
C ARG A 166 23.73 26.19 -2.35
N TRP A 167 23.56 25.18 -1.51
CA TRP A 167 22.46 24.23 -1.56
C TRP A 167 22.08 23.91 -0.12
N ASP A 168 20.80 24.10 0.20
CA ASP A 168 20.20 23.76 1.48
C ASP A 168 19.13 22.70 1.22
N MET A 169 19.17 21.57 1.94
CA MET A 169 18.19 20.49 1.85
C MET A 169 17.93 19.83 3.20
N ARG A 170 16.86 19.03 3.25
CA ARG A 170 16.47 18.25 4.44
C ARG A 170 16.45 16.76 4.10
N LEU A 171 16.91 15.94 5.04
CA LEU A 171 16.77 14.47 5.01
C LEU A 171 15.98 14.04 6.25
N ALA A 172 15.18 12.98 6.17
CA ALA A 172 14.63 12.43 7.40
C ALA A 172 15.78 11.86 8.23
N THR A 173 15.78 12.11 9.54
CA THR A 173 16.88 11.61 10.38
C THR A 173 16.92 10.08 10.41
N SER A 174 15.77 9.45 10.22
CA SER A 174 15.62 8.00 10.08
C SER A 174 16.26 7.42 8.81
N SER A 175 16.60 8.23 7.79
CA SER A 175 17.30 7.75 6.59
C SER A 175 18.82 7.78 6.73
N ILE A 176 19.36 8.35 7.81
CA ILE A 176 20.79 8.26 8.13
C ILE A 176 21.03 6.93 8.84
N PRO A 177 21.97 6.07 8.36
CA PRO A 177 22.28 4.80 9.01
C PRO A 177 22.61 4.97 10.49
N ARG A 178 22.09 4.06 11.33
CA ARG A 178 22.17 4.11 12.80
C ARG A 178 23.59 4.41 13.29
N ASP A 179 24.59 3.70 12.76
CA ASP A 179 25.98 3.83 13.20
C ASP A 179 26.61 5.15 12.76
N GLN A 180 26.26 5.65 11.57
CA GLN A 180 26.70 6.98 11.10
C GLN A 180 26.10 8.09 11.96
N LEU A 181 24.79 8.03 12.22
CA LEU A 181 24.12 8.99 13.08
C LEU A 181 24.73 8.98 14.49
N ALA A 182 24.96 7.81 15.07
CA ALA A 182 25.59 7.69 16.38
C ALA A 182 27.00 8.30 16.39
N ALA A 183 27.83 8.01 15.38
CA ALA A 183 29.17 8.59 15.26
C ALA A 183 29.15 10.13 15.14
N ILE A 184 28.19 10.68 14.39
CA ILE A 184 28.03 12.13 14.23
C ILE A 184 27.57 12.78 15.52
N LEU A 185 26.60 12.19 16.22
CA LEU A 185 26.12 12.68 17.52
C LEU A 185 27.23 12.65 18.58
N ALA A 186 28.00 11.56 18.62
CA ALA A 186 29.15 11.41 19.50
C ALA A 186 30.23 12.47 19.26
N GLN A 187 30.43 12.86 18.00
CA GLN A 187 31.38 13.91 17.63
C GLN A 187 30.83 15.32 17.87
N ALA A 188 29.51 15.53 17.79
CA ALA A 188 28.86 16.83 17.88
C ALA A 188 28.53 17.27 19.31
N VAL A 189 28.44 16.34 20.26
CA VAL A 189 28.04 16.61 21.66
C VAL A 189 29.10 16.08 22.62
N SER A 190 29.49 16.91 23.61
CA SER A 190 30.46 16.53 24.63
C SER A 190 29.90 15.44 25.55
N HIS A 191 30.68 14.39 25.78
CA HIS A 191 30.38 13.34 26.77
C HIS A 191 31.07 13.60 28.13
N ASP A 192 31.90 14.64 28.20
CA ASP A 192 32.56 15.08 29.43
C ASP A 192 31.67 16.03 30.26
N ASP A 193 30.60 16.57 29.65
CA ASP A 193 29.55 17.32 30.32
C ASP A 193 28.25 16.51 30.31
N PRO A 194 27.75 16.04 31.48
CA PRO A 194 26.53 15.25 31.53
C PRO A 194 25.29 16.02 31.07
N GLN A 195 25.24 17.36 31.20
CA GLN A 195 24.10 18.15 30.72
C GLN A 195 24.05 18.20 29.19
N GLU A 196 25.20 18.27 28.53
CA GLU A 196 25.29 18.16 27.07
C GLU A 196 24.98 16.73 26.61
N TRP A 197 25.53 15.71 27.28
CA TRP A 197 25.31 14.31 26.92
C TRP A 197 23.82 13.90 27.02
N ILE A 198 23.08 14.41 28.01
CA ILE A 198 21.62 14.20 28.12
C ILE A 198 20.85 14.63 26.86
N LYS A 199 21.36 15.56 26.05
CA LYS A 199 20.72 15.93 24.78
C LYS A 199 20.66 14.76 23.79
N ILE A 200 21.64 13.85 23.81
CA ILE A 200 21.60 12.63 22.99
C ILE A 200 20.48 11.69 23.49
N VAL A 201 20.32 11.54 24.81
CA VAL A 201 19.21 10.77 25.40
C VAL A 201 17.86 11.36 24.97
N GLN A 202 17.69 12.68 25.08
CA GLN A 202 16.48 13.38 24.67
C GLN A 202 16.22 13.24 23.16
N PHE A 203 17.28 13.27 22.36
CA PHE A 203 17.20 13.06 20.92
C PHE A 203 16.68 11.67 20.59
N TYR A 204 17.28 10.61 21.15
CA TYR A 204 16.80 9.25 20.91
C TYR A 204 15.40 9.01 21.47
N LEU A 205 15.05 9.61 22.62
CA LEU A 205 13.70 9.58 23.17
C LEU A 205 12.69 10.20 22.20
N GLN A 206 12.95 11.41 21.68
CA GLN A 206 12.06 12.09 20.74
C GLN A 206 12.00 11.40 19.37
N SER A 207 13.00 10.61 19.00
CA SER A 207 13.02 9.75 17.80
C SER A 207 12.38 8.37 18.01
N GLU A 208 11.78 8.11 19.19
CA GLU A 208 11.22 6.79 19.57
C GLU A 208 12.25 5.64 19.56
N ARG A 209 13.54 5.98 19.68
CA ARG A 209 14.67 5.04 19.78
C ARG A 209 14.97 4.74 21.24
N TYR A 210 13.98 4.22 21.96
CA TYR A 210 14.02 4.05 23.42
C TYR A 210 15.19 3.19 23.91
N LEU A 211 15.58 2.17 23.13
CA LEU A 211 16.72 1.31 23.47
C LEU A 211 18.05 2.08 23.41
N ASP A 212 18.26 2.89 22.38
CA ASP A 212 19.44 3.74 22.25
C ASP A 212 19.48 4.80 23.35
N ALA A 213 18.34 5.45 23.62
CA ALA A 213 18.21 6.42 24.71
C ALA A 213 18.59 5.81 26.06
N ARG A 214 18.16 4.56 26.32
CA ARG A 214 18.49 3.83 27.54
C ARG A 214 19.98 3.54 27.66
N TYR A 215 20.63 3.06 26.59
CA TYR A 215 22.06 2.78 26.63
C TYR A 215 22.90 4.03 26.93
N GLU A 216 22.57 5.16 26.31
CA GLU A 216 23.22 6.44 26.62
C GLU A 216 22.98 6.88 28.07
N LEU A 217 21.74 6.74 28.56
CA LEU A 217 21.39 7.12 29.93
C LEU A 217 22.10 6.24 30.97
N GLU A 218 22.19 4.93 30.74
CA GLU A 218 22.92 4.00 31.62
C GLU A 218 24.42 4.29 31.63
N ALA A 219 25.00 4.68 30.49
CA ALA A 219 26.39 5.12 30.41
C ALA A 219 26.62 6.42 31.21
N ILE A 220 25.68 7.37 31.16
CA ILE A 220 25.70 8.59 31.99
C ILE A 220 25.63 8.23 33.48
N MET A 221 24.69 7.36 33.88
CA MET A 221 24.53 6.93 35.27
C MET A 221 25.79 6.26 35.83
N SER A 222 26.46 5.45 35.00
CA SER A 222 27.72 4.79 35.37
C SER A 222 28.87 5.80 35.54
N ARG A 223 28.97 6.80 34.65
CA ARG A 223 30.04 7.81 34.70
C ARG A 223 29.81 8.91 35.75
N TYR A 224 28.55 9.23 36.05
CA TYR A 224 28.14 10.31 36.95
C TYR A 224 27.14 9.81 38.02
N PRO A 225 27.55 8.89 38.91
CA PRO A 225 26.64 8.23 39.88
C PRO A 225 25.98 9.19 40.88
N GLN A 226 26.51 10.40 41.05
CA GLN A 226 25.97 11.46 41.91
C GLN A 226 24.68 12.11 41.35
N MET A 227 24.34 11.90 40.08
CA MET A 227 23.13 12.47 39.48
C MET A 227 21.87 11.73 39.94
N GLN A 228 20.99 12.44 40.65
CA GLN A 228 19.73 11.88 41.16
C GLN A 228 18.62 11.89 40.09
N GLY A 229 17.69 10.94 40.19
CA GLY A 229 16.47 10.89 39.38
C GLY A 229 16.57 10.19 38.02
N LEU A 230 17.79 9.87 37.55
CA LEU A 230 18.00 9.20 36.25
C LEU A 230 17.43 7.77 36.21
N GLU A 231 17.40 7.07 37.34
CA GLU A 231 16.80 5.73 37.46
C GLU A 231 15.30 5.73 37.09
N THR A 232 14.57 6.79 37.45
CA THR A 232 13.15 6.90 37.10
C THR A 232 12.96 7.06 35.60
N VAL A 233 13.81 7.86 34.95
CA VAL A 233 13.80 8.05 33.49
C VAL A 233 14.19 6.76 32.77
N ALA A 234 15.17 6.02 33.28
CA ALA A 234 15.58 4.72 32.73
C ALA A 234 14.41 3.71 32.77
N ARG A 235 13.67 3.67 33.89
CA ARG A 235 12.47 2.84 34.03
C ARG A 235 11.37 3.24 33.05
N GLU A 236 11.11 4.54 32.88
CA GLU A 236 10.14 5.02 31.88
C GLU A 236 10.54 4.67 30.44
N LEU A 237 11.84 4.77 30.10
CA LEU A 237 12.38 4.35 28.81
C LEU A 237 12.16 2.84 28.56
N LYS A 238 12.37 2.00 29.58
CA LYS A 238 12.06 0.56 29.49
C LYS A 238 10.56 0.34 29.22
N GLN A 239 9.68 1.05 29.91
CA GLN A 239 8.22 0.94 29.70
C GLN A 239 7.81 1.35 28.28
N MET A 240 8.33 2.47 27.77
CA MET A 240 8.08 2.91 26.39
C MET A 240 8.63 1.91 25.36
N GLY A 241 9.83 1.37 25.61
CA GLY A 241 10.42 0.31 24.80
C GLY A 241 9.56 -0.95 24.76
N ALA A 242 9.06 -1.41 25.91
CA ALA A 242 8.19 -2.58 26.01
C ALA A 242 6.86 -2.37 25.28
N LYS A 243 6.24 -1.20 25.42
CA LYS A 243 5.04 -0.84 24.65
C LYS A 243 5.30 -0.86 23.14
N ARG A 244 6.45 -0.34 22.69
CA ARG A 244 6.84 -0.36 21.28
C ARG A 244 7.04 -1.78 20.75
N ILE A 245 7.61 -2.69 21.54
CA ILE A 245 7.71 -4.10 21.20
C ILE A 245 6.32 -4.72 21.03
N LEU A 246 5.38 -4.41 21.93
CA LEU A 246 4.01 -4.91 21.82
C LEU A 246 3.29 -4.39 20.56
N GLU A 247 3.45 -3.11 20.22
CA GLU A 247 2.94 -2.54 18.97
C GLU A 247 3.53 -3.26 17.73
N GLU A 248 4.82 -3.59 17.77
CA GLU A 248 5.46 -4.38 16.72
C GLU A 248 4.87 -5.78 16.63
N ILE A 249 4.65 -6.48 17.76
CA ILE A 249 4.01 -7.80 17.79
C ILE A 249 2.61 -7.75 17.16
N GLN A 250 1.81 -6.73 17.49
CA GLN A 250 0.47 -6.53 16.92
C GLN A 250 0.53 -6.23 15.41
N LEU A 251 1.53 -5.49 14.94
CA LEU A 251 1.77 -5.29 13.51
C LEU A 251 2.10 -6.63 12.82
N ARG A 252 2.99 -7.44 13.39
CA ARG A 252 3.35 -8.77 12.84
C ARG A 252 2.17 -9.73 12.81
N GLN A 253 1.32 -9.70 13.84
CA GLN A 253 0.07 -10.46 13.86
C GLN A 253 -0.83 -10.06 12.69
N ARG A 254 -1.08 -8.76 12.49
CA ARG A 254 -1.90 -8.27 11.37
C ARG A 254 -1.30 -8.64 10.01
N ALA A 255 0.03 -8.68 9.91
CA ALA A 255 0.76 -9.10 8.71
C ALA A 255 0.70 -10.62 8.44
N GLY A 256 0.17 -11.43 9.36
CA GLY A 256 0.08 -12.90 9.24
C GLY A 256 1.36 -13.65 9.63
N GLN A 257 2.31 -13.01 10.31
CA GLN A 257 3.59 -13.61 10.72
C GLN A 257 3.47 -14.30 12.09
N HIS A 258 2.61 -15.31 12.17
CA HIS A 258 2.23 -15.98 13.42
C HIS A 258 3.41 -16.66 14.14
N ALA A 259 4.31 -17.32 13.40
CA ALA A 259 5.49 -17.96 13.99
C ALA A 259 6.51 -16.94 14.51
N LEU A 260 6.64 -15.78 13.86
CA LEU A 260 7.41 -14.66 14.42
C LEU A 260 6.73 -14.08 15.67
N VAL A 261 5.41 -13.90 15.67
CA VAL A 261 4.67 -13.40 16.83
C VAL A 261 4.88 -14.28 18.06
N THR A 262 4.75 -15.61 17.93
CA THR A 262 5.01 -16.54 19.03
C THR A 262 6.42 -16.35 19.60
N ARG A 263 7.44 -16.31 18.75
CA ARG A 263 8.84 -16.10 19.18
C ARG A 263 9.05 -14.75 19.85
N LEU A 264 8.39 -13.69 19.39
CA LEU A 264 8.49 -12.36 20.01
C LEU A 264 7.80 -12.30 21.37
N LEU A 265 6.66 -12.99 21.53
CA LEU A 265 5.96 -13.11 22.82
C LEU A 265 6.77 -13.91 23.84
N GLU A 266 7.42 -15.01 23.42
CA GLU A 266 8.31 -15.82 24.26
C GLU A 266 9.53 -15.04 24.76
N ASN A 267 10.07 -14.15 23.92
CA ASN A 267 11.25 -13.34 24.24
C ASN A 267 10.88 -11.92 24.73
N PHE A 268 9.62 -11.68 25.10
CA PHE A 268 9.19 -10.35 25.55
C PHE A 268 9.82 -10.02 26.92
N PRO A 269 10.51 -8.88 27.09
CA PRO A 269 11.17 -8.55 28.36
C PRO A 269 10.14 -8.19 29.44
N PRO A 270 10.01 -8.99 30.53
CA PRO A 270 8.95 -8.77 31.51
C PRO A 270 9.31 -7.75 32.61
N GLU A 271 10.59 -7.40 32.74
CA GLU A 271 11.14 -6.62 33.85
C GLU A 271 10.74 -5.14 33.78
N GLU A 272 10.25 -4.59 34.90
CA GLU A 272 9.90 -3.17 35.07
C GLU A 272 8.85 -2.61 34.07
N VAL A 273 8.13 -3.49 33.39
CA VAL A 273 7.01 -3.17 32.48
C VAL A 273 5.72 -2.91 33.27
N SER A 274 4.83 -2.05 32.75
CA SER A 274 3.53 -1.80 33.37
C SER A 274 2.67 -3.07 33.44
N GLY A 275 1.84 -3.18 34.49
CA GLY A 275 0.94 -4.32 34.67
C GLY A 275 -0.05 -4.51 33.51
N GLU A 276 -0.53 -3.40 32.93
CA GLU A 276 -1.40 -3.40 31.75
C GLU A 276 -0.73 -4.03 30.53
N THR A 277 0.49 -3.60 30.19
CA THR A 277 1.22 -4.15 29.04
C THR A 277 1.54 -5.64 29.25
N LEU A 278 1.93 -6.03 30.47
CA LEU A 278 2.15 -7.45 30.80
C LEU A 278 0.86 -8.27 30.70
N GLN A 279 -0.29 -7.72 31.10
CA GLN A 279 -1.58 -8.37 30.94
C GLN A 279 -1.91 -8.58 29.45
N GLN A 280 -1.73 -7.55 28.61
CA GLN A 280 -1.97 -7.66 27.16
C GLN A 280 -1.06 -8.73 26.52
N VAL A 281 0.21 -8.79 26.91
CA VAL A 281 1.15 -9.83 26.46
C VAL A 281 0.67 -11.21 26.89
N ARG A 282 0.29 -11.39 28.17
CA ARG A 282 -0.25 -12.67 28.67
C ARG A 282 -1.53 -13.10 27.93
N GLU A 283 -2.45 -12.18 27.69
CA GLU A 283 -3.68 -12.44 26.93
C GLU A 283 -3.38 -12.82 25.48
N MET A 284 -2.39 -12.19 24.84
CA MET A 284 -1.93 -12.60 23.50
C MET A 284 -1.29 -13.99 23.53
N THR A 285 -0.38 -14.26 24.47
CA THR A 285 0.27 -15.56 24.62
C THR A 285 -0.73 -16.68 24.85
N ASN A 286 -1.69 -16.49 25.77
CA ASN A 286 -2.74 -17.47 26.05
C ASN A 286 -3.62 -17.72 24.81
N ARG A 287 -4.03 -16.66 24.10
CA ARG A 287 -4.80 -16.81 22.86
C ARG A 287 -4.06 -17.63 21.80
N TYR A 288 -2.75 -17.39 21.61
CA TYR A 288 -1.95 -18.17 20.67
C TYR A 288 -1.81 -19.63 21.10
N ALA A 289 -1.63 -19.89 22.40
CA ALA A 289 -1.58 -21.25 22.95
C ALA A 289 -2.91 -21.99 22.78
N GLU A 290 -4.03 -21.34 23.09
CA GLU A 290 -5.38 -21.89 22.91
C GLU A 290 -5.69 -22.18 21.45
N GLN A 291 -5.32 -21.26 20.53
CA GLN A 291 -5.51 -21.48 19.09
C GLN A 291 -4.67 -22.63 18.57
N ALA A 292 -3.40 -22.76 19.01
CA ALA A 292 -2.54 -23.87 18.63
C ALA A 292 -3.10 -25.21 19.13
N ALA A 293 -3.55 -25.28 20.39
CA ALA A 293 -4.18 -26.47 20.95
C ALA A 293 -5.47 -26.84 20.20
N ARG A 294 -6.30 -25.83 19.88
CA ARG A 294 -7.54 -26.02 19.12
C ARG A 294 -7.28 -26.53 17.71
N LEU A 295 -6.27 -25.99 17.01
CA LEU A 295 -5.87 -26.44 15.68
C LEU A 295 -5.44 -27.91 15.71
N GLN A 296 -4.61 -28.29 16.67
CA GLN A 296 -4.18 -29.67 16.83
C GLN A 296 -5.35 -30.62 17.16
N ALA A 297 -6.27 -30.21 18.03
CA ALA A 297 -7.46 -31.00 18.34
C ALA A 297 -8.34 -31.24 17.10
N VAL A 298 -8.58 -30.20 16.30
CA VAL A 298 -9.35 -30.29 15.05
C VAL A 298 -8.70 -31.26 14.07
N ILE A 299 -7.37 -31.22 13.92
CA ILE A 299 -6.63 -32.15 13.04
C ILE A 299 -6.84 -33.60 13.49
N VAL A 300 -6.66 -33.89 14.79
CA VAL A 300 -6.79 -35.25 15.33
C VAL A 300 -8.21 -35.78 15.17
N GLU A 301 -9.21 -34.95 15.49
CA GLU A 301 -10.62 -35.33 15.38
C GLU A 301 -11.05 -35.53 13.93
N LEU A 302 -10.60 -34.65 13.02
CA LEU A 302 -10.87 -34.80 11.59
C LEU A 302 -10.31 -36.13 11.06
N GLN A 303 -9.05 -36.45 11.38
CA GLN A 303 -8.45 -37.72 10.97
C GLN A 303 -9.17 -38.93 11.55
N ALA A 304 -9.64 -38.86 12.79
CA ALA A 304 -10.42 -39.93 13.42
C ALA A 304 -11.77 -40.13 12.73
N ASN A 305 -12.51 -39.04 12.46
CA ASN A 305 -13.80 -39.11 11.76
C ASN A 305 -13.63 -39.59 10.31
N ALA A 306 -12.59 -39.14 9.60
CA ALA A 306 -12.30 -39.57 8.23
C ALA A 306 -12.10 -41.10 8.12
N ARG A 307 -11.45 -41.73 9.11
CA ARG A 307 -11.28 -43.19 9.16
C ARG A 307 -12.59 -43.95 9.41
N GLN A 308 -13.58 -43.28 10.01
CA GLN A 308 -14.87 -43.85 10.38
C GLN A 308 -15.98 -43.56 9.36
N VAL A 309 -15.68 -42.87 8.26
CA VAL A 309 -16.64 -42.68 7.16
C VAL A 309 -17.14 -44.05 6.71
N SER A 310 -18.45 -44.23 6.69
CA SER A 310 -19.11 -45.53 6.59
C SER A 310 -18.83 -46.25 5.26
N ASP A 311 -18.92 -45.51 4.16
CA ASP A 311 -18.72 -45.98 2.80
C ASP A 311 -17.26 -45.88 2.36
N GLU A 312 -16.72 -46.96 1.78
CA GLU A 312 -15.31 -47.06 1.40
C GLU A 312 -14.96 -46.15 0.20
N ASP A 313 -15.88 -46.00 -0.76
CA ASP A 313 -15.70 -45.12 -1.93
C ASP A 313 -15.74 -43.65 -1.49
N HIS A 314 -16.69 -43.28 -0.63
CA HIS A 314 -16.73 -41.95 -0.03
C HIS A 314 -15.43 -41.65 0.73
N ARG A 315 -14.94 -42.61 1.54
CA ARG A 315 -13.69 -42.46 2.27
C ARG A 315 -12.51 -42.20 1.33
N ALA A 316 -12.39 -42.96 0.24
CA ALA A 316 -11.35 -42.79 -0.75
C ALA A 316 -11.42 -41.42 -1.46
N LEU A 317 -12.62 -40.92 -1.74
CA LEU A 317 -12.84 -39.63 -2.40
C LEU A 317 -12.51 -38.43 -1.51
N VAL A 318 -12.80 -38.51 -0.21
CA VAL A 318 -12.58 -37.38 0.72
C VAL A 318 -11.17 -37.34 1.30
N GLN A 319 -10.46 -38.47 1.34
CA GLN A 319 -9.15 -38.60 1.96
C GLN A 319 -8.12 -37.57 1.44
N PRO A 320 -7.97 -37.31 0.13
CA PRO A 320 -7.03 -36.30 -0.37
C PRO A 320 -7.35 -34.89 0.13
N LEU A 321 -8.64 -34.56 0.29
CA LEU A 321 -9.05 -33.27 0.82
C LEU A 321 -8.82 -33.18 2.32
N VAL A 322 -9.00 -34.26 3.07
CA VAL A 322 -8.66 -34.32 4.50
C VAL A 322 -7.16 -34.06 4.69
N GLU A 323 -6.31 -34.66 3.84
CA GLU A 323 -4.87 -34.42 3.86
C GLU A 323 -4.50 -32.97 3.49
N GLU A 324 -5.18 -32.38 2.49
CA GLU A 324 -5.08 -30.95 2.17
C GLU A 324 -5.41 -30.10 3.40
N VAL A 325 -6.56 -30.34 4.04
CA VAL A 325 -6.99 -29.59 5.24
C VAL A 325 -5.98 -29.74 6.37
N VAL A 326 -5.51 -30.96 6.66
CA VAL A 326 -4.54 -31.19 7.75
C VAL A 326 -3.20 -30.48 7.49
N THR A 327 -2.78 -30.40 6.24
CA THR A 327 -1.52 -29.75 5.83
C THR A 327 -1.63 -28.23 5.86
N ASP A 328 -2.77 -27.72 5.38
CA ASP A 328 -2.96 -26.30 5.10
C ASP A 328 -3.76 -25.55 6.18
N LEU A 329 -4.28 -26.24 7.21
CA LEU A 329 -5.00 -25.59 8.31
C LEU A 329 -4.02 -24.74 9.12
N THR A 330 -4.26 -23.44 9.15
CA THR A 330 -3.50 -22.45 9.89
C THR A 330 -4.43 -21.61 10.76
N GLN A 331 -3.85 -20.70 11.54
CA GLN A 331 -4.61 -19.70 12.28
C GLN A 331 -5.45 -18.79 11.35
N ASN A 332 -5.06 -18.65 10.07
CA ASN A 332 -5.73 -17.77 9.11
C ASN A 332 -7.05 -18.33 8.57
N ASN A 333 -7.22 -19.66 8.55
CA ASN A 333 -8.35 -20.33 7.89
C ASN A 333 -9.14 -21.27 8.82
N LEU A 334 -8.78 -21.36 10.12
CA LEU A 334 -9.52 -22.13 11.13
C LEU A 334 -11.00 -21.75 11.21
N ASN A 335 -11.33 -20.49 10.93
CA ASN A 335 -12.71 -20.00 10.93
C ASN A 335 -13.62 -20.73 9.92
N ARG A 336 -13.07 -21.32 8.85
CA ARG A 336 -13.81 -22.12 7.88
C ARG A 336 -14.43 -23.37 8.49
N LEU A 337 -13.84 -23.86 9.59
CA LEU A 337 -14.25 -25.10 10.26
C LEU A 337 -15.10 -24.84 11.51
N VAL A 338 -15.63 -23.63 11.71
CA VAL A 338 -16.41 -23.28 12.91
C VAL A 338 -17.60 -24.20 13.12
N ALA A 339 -18.33 -24.56 12.07
CA ALA A 339 -19.48 -25.47 12.16
C ALA A 339 -19.07 -26.86 12.68
N PHE A 340 -17.96 -27.42 12.17
CA PHE A 340 -17.40 -28.68 12.69
C PHE A 340 -16.98 -28.53 14.15
N ILE A 341 -16.28 -27.45 14.50
CA ILE A 341 -15.79 -27.25 15.87
C ILE A 341 -16.95 -27.09 16.88
N GLN A 342 -18.08 -26.55 16.45
CA GLN A 342 -19.27 -26.43 17.31
C GLN A 342 -20.01 -27.76 17.49
N LEU A 343 -19.95 -28.64 16.49
CA LEU A 343 -20.76 -29.86 16.42
C LEU A 343 -19.95 -31.16 16.59
N LYS A 344 -18.63 -31.07 16.77
CA LYS A 344 -17.75 -32.25 16.86
C LYS A 344 -18.08 -33.20 18.03
N ASP A 345 -18.56 -32.65 19.14
CA ASP A 345 -18.91 -33.39 20.36
C ASP A 345 -20.37 -33.84 20.36
N ASP A 346 -21.14 -33.50 19.32
CA ASP A 346 -22.52 -33.95 19.16
C ASP A 346 -22.53 -35.44 18.81
N SER A 347 -23.10 -36.25 19.71
CA SER A 347 -23.24 -37.70 19.53
C SER A 347 -24.33 -38.08 18.53
N SER A 348 -25.22 -37.16 18.15
CA SER A 348 -26.25 -37.46 17.13
C SER A 348 -25.70 -37.41 15.71
N LEU A 349 -24.55 -36.77 15.49
CA LEU A 349 -23.93 -36.69 14.17
C LEU A 349 -22.99 -37.87 13.92
N THR A 350 -23.16 -38.47 12.76
CA THR A 350 -22.28 -39.50 12.21
C THR A 350 -20.91 -38.94 11.79
N ALA A 351 -19.93 -39.83 11.62
CA ALA A 351 -18.63 -39.46 11.07
C ALA A 351 -18.77 -38.82 9.68
N ASP A 352 -19.65 -39.36 8.84
CA ASP A 352 -19.96 -38.86 7.50
C ASP A 352 -20.46 -37.40 7.55
N GLU A 353 -21.38 -37.07 8.45
CA GLU A 353 -21.91 -35.70 8.62
C GLU A 353 -20.86 -34.74 9.15
N LYS A 354 -20.03 -35.18 10.09
CA LYS A 354 -18.92 -34.37 10.63
C LYS A 354 -17.87 -34.07 9.58
N VAL A 355 -17.50 -35.06 8.76
CA VAL A 355 -16.58 -34.88 7.63
C VAL A 355 -17.20 -33.98 6.57
N ALA A 356 -18.50 -34.12 6.28
CA ALA A 356 -19.21 -33.27 5.34
C ALA A 356 -19.14 -31.78 5.75
N LEU A 357 -19.33 -31.46 7.04
CA LEU A 357 -19.21 -30.10 7.58
C LEU A 357 -17.82 -29.51 7.33
N VAL A 358 -16.76 -30.30 7.50
CA VAL A 358 -15.37 -29.85 7.25
C VAL A 358 -15.15 -29.57 5.78
N ILE A 359 -15.53 -30.50 4.89
CA ILE A 359 -15.30 -30.39 3.45
C ILE A 359 -16.06 -29.20 2.86
N SER A 360 -17.36 -29.12 3.13
CA SER A 360 -18.21 -28.04 2.63
C SER A 360 -17.80 -26.69 3.21
N GLY A 361 -17.45 -26.61 4.51
CA GLY A 361 -16.92 -25.41 5.14
C GLY A 361 -15.56 -24.97 4.58
N TRP A 362 -14.68 -25.93 4.26
CA TRP A 362 -13.38 -25.65 3.65
C TRP A 362 -13.50 -25.08 2.23
N ILE A 363 -14.41 -25.64 1.42
CA ILE A 363 -14.63 -25.28 0.03
C ILE A 363 -15.45 -23.99 -0.12
N LEU A 364 -16.55 -23.86 0.61
CA LEU A 364 -17.51 -22.76 0.47
C LEU A 364 -17.39 -21.67 1.55
N GLY A 365 -16.50 -21.85 2.52
CA GLY A 365 -16.40 -20.99 3.70
C GLY A 365 -17.38 -21.39 4.81
N ALA A 366 -17.27 -20.73 5.97
CA ALA A 366 -18.00 -21.10 7.18
C ALA A 366 -19.52 -21.16 7.01
N GLU A 367 -20.11 -20.25 6.23
CA GLU A 367 -21.56 -20.21 5.94
C GLU A 367 -22.04 -21.29 4.97
N GLY A 368 -21.12 -21.96 4.28
CA GLY A 368 -21.41 -23.01 3.31
C GLY A 368 -21.33 -24.42 3.89
N ALA A 369 -21.10 -24.57 5.20
CA ALA A 369 -21.01 -25.86 5.85
C ALA A 369 -22.36 -26.62 5.79
N ASN A 370 -22.31 -27.90 5.42
CA ASN A 370 -23.46 -28.77 5.22
C ASN A 370 -23.13 -30.21 5.67
N GLN A 371 -24.11 -30.88 6.29
CA GLN A 371 -23.96 -32.23 6.84
C GLN A 371 -24.07 -33.35 5.79
N LYS A 372 -24.51 -33.06 4.56
CA LYS A 372 -24.72 -34.07 3.52
C LYS A 372 -23.40 -34.43 2.81
N ILE A 373 -22.85 -35.62 3.10
CA ILE A 373 -21.57 -36.08 2.52
C ILE A 373 -21.57 -36.16 0.99
N SER A 374 -22.68 -36.57 0.36
CA SER A 374 -22.77 -36.62 -1.10
C SER A 374 -22.65 -35.24 -1.75
N LEU A 375 -23.23 -34.21 -1.14
CA LEU A 375 -23.11 -32.82 -1.57
C LEU A 375 -21.66 -32.34 -1.38
N ALA A 376 -21.05 -32.65 -0.25
CA ALA A 376 -19.65 -32.30 0.04
C ALA A 376 -18.68 -32.90 -1.00
N ILE A 377 -18.88 -34.17 -1.37
CA ILE A 377 -18.13 -34.84 -2.45
C ILE A 377 -18.40 -34.18 -3.80
N SER A 378 -19.66 -33.85 -4.12
CA SER A 378 -20.00 -33.15 -5.37
C SER A 378 -19.31 -31.79 -5.46
N LEU A 379 -19.30 -31.02 -4.37
CA LEU A 379 -18.61 -29.72 -4.28
C LEU A 379 -17.09 -29.85 -4.48
N LEU A 380 -16.47 -30.92 -3.97
CA LEU A 380 -15.06 -31.22 -4.22
C LEU A 380 -14.79 -31.45 -5.71
N GLN A 381 -15.61 -32.26 -6.37
CA GLN A 381 -15.49 -32.48 -7.82
C GLN A 381 -15.73 -31.20 -8.62
N VAL A 382 -16.70 -30.37 -8.21
CA VAL A 382 -16.96 -29.05 -8.81
C VAL A 382 -15.74 -28.15 -8.66
N ARG A 383 -15.10 -28.12 -7.48
CA ARG A 383 -13.88 -27.34 -7.23
C ARG A 383 -12.77 -27.69 -8.20
N ASP A 384 -12.53 -28.98 -8.41
CA ASP A 384 -11.45 -29.43 -9.29
C ASP A 384 -11.77 -29.15 -10.77
N LYS A 385 -13.02 -29.29 -11.18
CA LYS A 385 -13.49 -28.87 -12.51
C LYS A 385 -13.37 -27.37 -12.72
N VAL A 386 -13.72 -26.54 -11.72
CA VAL A 386 -13.56 -25.07 -11.77
C VAL A 386 -12.08 -24.70 -11.88
N ARG A 387 -11.20 -25.31 -11.06
CA ARG A 387 -9.75 -25.12 -11.16
C ARG A 387 -9.23 -25.45 -12.56
N ARG A 388 -9.69 -26.55 -13.15
CA ARG A 388 -9.34 -26.94 -14.53
C ARG A 388 -9.88 -25.93 -15.55
N TYR A 389 -11.15 -25.52 -15.44
CA TYR A 389 -11.77 -24.54 -16.32
C TYR A 389 -10.98 -23.22 -16.36
N LEU A 390 -10.55 -22.73 -15.19
CA LEU A 390 -9.78 -21.49 -15.06
C LEU A 390 -8.36 -21.57 -15.66
N ARG A 391 -7.85 -22.78 -15.92
CA ARG A 391 -6.53 -23.03 -16.51
C ARG A 391 -6.60 -23.42 -17.99
N GLU A 392 -7.76 -23.84 -18.48
CA GLU A 392 -7.94 -24.43 -19.79
C GLU A 392 -7.87 -23.38 -20.91
N PRO A 393 -6.82 -23.40 -21.77
CA PRO A 393 -6.70 -22.44 -22.86
C PRO A 393 -7.71 -22.66 -23.99
N LEU A 394 -8.16 -23.89 -24.21
CA LEU A 394 -9.01 -24.25 -25.36
C LEU A 394 -10.48 -23.97 -25.07
N ALA A 395 -11.12 -23.16 -25.92
CA ALA A 395 -12.52 -22.75 -25.71
C ALA A 395 -13.52 -23.92 -25.75
N HIS A 396 -13.30 -24.91 -26.63
CA HIS A 396 -14.19 -26.08 -26.72
C HIS A 396 -14.07 -27.00 -25.49
N GLU A 397 -12.87 -27.21 -24.96
CA GLU A 397 -12.66 -27.96 -23.71
C GLU A 397 -13.31 -27.24 -22.51
N ARG A 398 -13.22 -25.90 -22.46
CA ARG A 398 -13.94 -25.10 -21.46
C ARG A 398 -15.45 -25.31 -21.54
N GLN A 399 -16.02 -25.39 -22.73
CA GLN A 399 -17.45 -25.64 -22.91
C GLN A 399 -17.86 -27.01 -22.33
N THR A 400 -17.09 -28.07 -22.60
CA THR A 400 -17.31 -29.40 -22.03
C THR A 400 -17.24 -29.39 -20.50
N LEU A 401 -16.25 -28.69 -19.94
CA LEU A 401 -16.11 -28.54 -18.48
C LEU A 401 -17.30 -27.78 -17.87
N LEU A 402 -17.75 -26.70 -18.52
CA LEU A 402 -18.90 -25.92 -18.08
C LEU A 402 -20.18 -26.75 -18.03
N GLU A 403 -20.45 -27.56 -19.05
CA GLU A 403 -21.61 -28.46 -19.08
C GLU A 403 -21.56 -29.50 -17.95
N SER A 404 -20.36 -30.02 -17.66
CA SER A 404 -20.12 -30.93 -16.53
C SER A 404 -20.23 -30.26 -15.15
N ILE A 405 -19.96 -28.95 -15.07
CA ILE A 405 -20.16 -28.16 -13.85
C ILE A 405 -21.65 -27.88 -13.66
N ARG A 406 -22.36 -27.44 -14.71
CA ARG A 406 -23.80 -27.12 -14.66
C ARG A 406 -24.67 -28.31 -14.23
N SER A 407 -24.25 -29.54 -14.52
CA SER A 407 -24.98 -30.76 -14.15
C SER A 407 -24.68 -31.29 -12.75
N ALA A 408 -23.68 -30.73 -12.04
CA ALA A 408 -23.29 -31.20 -10.71
C ALA A 408 -24.20 -30.65 -9.59
N GLU A 409 -24.43 -31.47 -8.56
CA GLU A 409 -25.19 -31.05 -7.37
C GLU A 409 -24.44 -29.93 -6.63
N GLY A 410 -25.13 -28.83 -6.30
CA GLY A 410 -24.53 -27.70 -5.58
C GLY A 410 -23.69 -26.74 -6.44
N ALA A 411 -23.68 -26.88 -7.77
CA ALA A 411 -22.97 -25.99 -8.69
C ALA A 411 -23.77 -24.74 -9.14
N ASP A 412 -24.69 -24.25 -8.30
CA ASP A 412 -25.36 -22.97 -8.57
C ASP A 412 -24.36 -21.79 -8.46
N VAL A 413 -24.72 -20.66 -9.06
CA VAL A 413 -23.83 -19.48 -9.16
C VAL A 413 -23.41 -18.95 -7.78
N VAL A 414 -24.25 -19.07 -6.75
CA VAL A 414 -23.94 -18.61 -5.39
C VAL A 414 -22.83 -19.48 -4.80
N ASN A 415 -22.98 -20.80 -4.90
CA ASN A 415 -21.97 -21.75 -4.44
C ASN A 415 -20.68 -21.66 -5.24
N LEU A 416 -20.74 -21.47 -6.57
CA LEU A 416 -19.55 -21.23 -7.40
C LEU A 416 -18.81 -19.96 -6.98
N ALA A 417 -19.53 -18.85 -6.72
CA ALA A 417 -18.91 -17.62 -6.24
C ALA A 417 -18.21 -17.80 -4.90
N ARG A 418 -18.85 -18.50 -3.94
CA ARG A 418 -18.26 -18.84 -2.63
C ARG A 418 -17.01 -19.71 -2.79
N LEU A 419 -17.10 -20.75 -3.60
CA LEU A 419 -15.98 -21.65 -3.91
C LEU A 419 -14.78 -20.89 -4.47
N ILE A 420 -15.01 -20.00 -5.43
CA ILE A 420 -13.95 -19.21 -6.07
C ILE A 420 -13.29 -18.24 -5.09
N ALA A 421 -14.09 -17.63 -4.21
CA ALA A 421 -13.58 -16.73 -3.18
C ALA A 421 -12.68 -17.46 -2.17
N HIS A 422 -12.99 -18.73 -1.85
CA HIS A 422 -12.28 -19.49 -0.82
C HIS A 422 -11.17 -20.42 -1.33
N MET A 423 -11.15 -20.77 -2.62
CA MET A 423 -10.07 -21.58 -3.18
C MET A 423 -8.73 -20.81 -3.22
N PRO A 424 -7.59 -21.51 -3.16
CA PRO A 424 -6.29 -20.96 -3.53
C PRO A 424 -6.28 -20.44 -4.98
N PRO A 425 -5.30 -19.58 -5.34
CA PRO A 425 -5.10 -19.16 -6.72
C PRO A 425 -5.02 -20.38 -7.68
N PRO A 426 -5.74 -20.35 -8.82
CA PRO A 426 -5.91 -21.53 -9.66
C PRO A 426 -4.63 -21.95 -10.40
N TRP A 427 -3.69 -21.02 -10.63
CA TRP A 427 -2.50 -21.29 -11.43
C TRP A 427 -1.32 -21.64 -10.54
N THR A 428 -0.68 -22.76 -10.85
CA THR A 428 0.58 -23.17 -10.21
C THR A 428 1.71 -22.25 -10.63
N ILE A 429 2.66 -22.00 -9.74
CA ILE A 429 3.86 -21.24 -10.06
C ILE A 429 4.85 -22.19 -10.79
N PRO A 430 5.38 -21.80 -11.95
CA PRO A 430 6.38 -22.60 -12.66
C PRO A 430 7.68 -22.74 -11.84
N GLN A 431 8.27 -23.93 -11.82
CA GLN A 431 9.46 -24.22 -11.00
C GLN A 431 10.66 -23.34 -11.40
N GLU A 432 10.82 -23.12 -12.70
CA GLU A 432 11.83 -22.22 -13.28
C GLU A 432 11.65 -20.76 -12.88
N GLY A 433 10.47 -20.36 -12.41
CA GLY A 433 10.18 -19.03 -11.90
C GLY A 433 10.40 -18.89 -10.40
N VAL A 434 10.60 -19.99 -9.67
CA VAL A 434 10.85 -19.95 -8.22
C VAL A 434 12.27 -19.45 -7.95
N ARG A 435 12.39 -18.53 -6.99
CA ARG A 435 13.65 -18.10 -6.39
C ARG A 435 13.59 -18.38 -4.89
N GLN A 436 14.69 -18.13 -4.18
CA GLN A 436 14.76 -18.43 -2.75
C GLN A 436 13.94 -17.44 -1.92
N PHE A 437 13.46 -17.88 -0.76
CA PHE A 437 12.86 -17.04 0.29
C PHE A 437 11.64 -16.20 -0.15
N GLY A 438 10.75 -16.80 -0.95
CA GLY A 438 9.50 -16.15 -1.37
C GLY A 438 9.66 -15.13 -2.50
N ALA A 439 10.82 -15.14 -3.18
CA ALA A 439 11.02 -14.39 -4.41
C ALA A 439 10.64 -15.25 -5.63
N TYR A 440 10.09 -14.61 -6.65
CA TYR A 440 9.72 -15.24 -7.92
C TYR A 440 10.05 -14.31 -9.09
N GLU A 441 10.35 -14.90 -10.23
CA GLU A 441 10.53 -14.20 -11.50
C GLU A 441 9.71 -14.94 -12.56
N LEU A 442 8.77 -14.23 -13.16
CA LEU A 442 7.70 -14.80 -13.97
C LEU A 442 7.54 -14.00 -15.27
N THR A 443 6.82 -14.61 -16.20
CA THR A 443 6.55 -14.05 -17.52
C THR A 443 5.06 -14.16 -17.79
N ALA A 444 4.43 -13.04 -18.13
CA ALA A 444 3.02 -12.97 -18.50
C ALA A 444 2.90 -12.81 -20.02
N PRO A 445 1.95 -13.51 -20.67
CA PRO A 445 1.83 -13.51 -22.12
C PRO A 445 1.53 -12.10 -22.65
N GLY A 446 2.34 -11.62 -23.59
CA GLY A 446 2.18 -10.29 -24.20
C GLY A 446 1.67 -10.42 -25.63
N GLN A 447 0.67 -9.63 -26.02
CA GLN A 447 0.22 -9.54 -27.41
C GLN A 447 1.01 -8.49 -28.22
N SER A 448 2.22 -8.16 -27.77
CA SER A 448 3.05 -7.10 -28.32
C SER A 448 4.18 -7.62 -29.22
N GLU A 449 4.71 -6.75 -30.09
CA GLU A 449 5.88 -7.06 -30.94
C GLU A 449 7.14 -7.44 -30.13
N ASN A 450 7.21 -7.04 -28.86
CA ASN A 450 8.32 -7.34 -27.95
C ASN A 450 8.13 -8.67 -27.18
N GLY A 451 7.06 -9.41 -27.47
CA GLY A 451 6.74 -10.68 -26.79
C GLY A 451 6.17 -10.47 -25.40
N ASP A 452 6.43 -11.46 -24.54
CA ASP A 452 5.90 -11.57 -23.19
C ASP A 452 6.55 -10.58 -22.21
N PHE A 453 5.83 -10.26 -21.12
CA PHE A 453 6.25 -9.30 -20.11
C PHE A 453 6.81 -10.01 -18.88
N ARG A 454 8.08 -9.72 -18.57
CA ARG A 454 8.75 -10.22 -17.37
C ARG A 454 8.32 -9.40 -16.14
N TYR A 455 8.15 -10.05 -15.00
CA TYR A 455 7.89 -9.39 -13.73
C TYR A 455 8.47 -10.21 -12.57
N ILE A 456 8.81 -9.53 -11.48
CA ILE A 456 9.34 -10.15 -10.27
C ILE A 456 8.38 -9.92 -9.11
N VAL A 457 8.24 -10.94 -8.26
CA VAL A 457 7.33 -10.92 -7.11
C VAL A 457 8.10 -11.27 -5.86
N GLN A 458 7.84 -10.54 -4.79
CA GLN A 458 8.21 -10.92 -3.44
C GLN A 458 6.95 -11.09 -2.60
N VAL A 459 6.72 -12.30 -2.09
CA VAL A 459 5.69 -12.53 -1.07
C VAL A 459 6.27 -12.23 0.33
N PRO A 460 5.44 -11.80 1.28
CA PRO A 460 5.90 -11.54 2.65
C PRO A 460 6.31 -12.84 3.36
N PRO A 461 7.13 -12.75 4.42
CA PRO A 461 7.43 -13.90 5.27
C PRO A 461 6.16 -14.58 5.78
N GLU A 462 6.17 -15.91 5.89
CA GLU A 462 5.02 -16.71 6.33
C GLU A 462 3.77 -16.52 5.43
N TYR A 463 4.00 -16.33 4.12
CA TYR A 463 2.93 -16.26 3.13
C TYR A 463 2.06 -17.53 3.14
N ASP A 464 0.75 -17.33 3.24
CA ASP A 464 -0.29 -18.36 3.32
C ASP A 464 -1.27 -18.16 2.15
N VAL A 465 -1.44 -19.17 1.29
CA VAL A 465 -2.27 -19.07 0.07
C VAL A 465 -3.76 -18.84 0.35
N TYR A 466 -4.23 -19.05 1.58
CA TYR A 466 -5.62 -18.84 1.99
C TYR A 466 -5.88 -17.45 2.60
N ARG A 467 -4.84 -16.64 2.83
CA ARG A 467 -4.96 -15.24 3.27
C ARG A 467 -4.90 -14.31 2.06
N HIS A 468 -5.71 -13.25 2.05
CA HIS A 468 -5.65 -12.21 1.01
C HIS A 468 -4.68 -11.09 1.42
N TYR A 469 -3.68 -10.84 0.58
CA TYR A 469 -2.60 -9.88 0.86
C TYR A 469 -2.80 -8.58 0.11
N PRO A 470 -2.61 -7.41 0.76
CA PRO A 470 -2.49 -6.17 0.03
C PRO A 470 -1.24 -6.23 -0.87
N THR A 471 -1.29 -5.54 -2.01
CA THR A 471 -0.27 -5.68 -3.06
C THR A 471 0.18 -4.32 -3.57
N ILE A 472 1.49 -4.18 -3.74
CA ILE A 472 2.12 -3.03 -4.41
C ILE A 472 2.55 -3.47 -5.81
N VAL A 473 2.08 -2.78 -6.83
CA VAL A 473 2.55 -2.89 -8.22
C VAL A 473 3.48 -1.71 -8.48
N ALA A 474 4.76 -2.00 -8.69
CA ALA A 474 5.82 -1.01 -8.74
C ALA A 474 6.46 -0.94 -10.13
N LEU A 475 6.53 0.27 -10.68
CA LEU A 475 7.03 0.55 -12.02
C LEU A 475 8.37 1.29 -11.93
N ASN A 476 9.43 0.66 -12.42
CA ASN A 476 10.74 1.29 -12.45
C ASN A 476 10.75 2.50 -13.40
N GLY A 477 11.62 3.47 -13.11
CA GLY A 477 11.92 4.61 -13.96
C GLY A 477 13.04 4.32 -14.97
N ALA A 478 13.45 5.35 -15.71
CA ALA A 478 14.40 5.21 -16.83
C ALA A 478 15.83 4.81 -16.39
N TYR A 479 16.16 5.00 -15.11
CA TYR A 479 17.52 4.83 -14.57
C TYR A 479 17.60 3.82 -13.43
N ASN A 480 16.52 3.07 -13.18
CA ASN A 480 16.51 1.99 -12.21
C ASN A 480 15.87 0.75 -12.81
N SER A 481 16.30 -0.41 -12.34
CA SER A 481 15.77 -1.71 -12.75
C SER A 481 14.50 -2.06 -11.96
N PRO A 482 13.66 -3.00 -12.46
CA PRO A 482 12.57 -3.58 -11.68
C PRO A 482 13.05 -4.15 -10.34
N GLN A 483 14.27 -4.71 -10.27
CA GLN A 483 14.86 -5.22 -9.03
C GLN A 483 15.10 -4.13 -7.98
N GLN A 484 15.61 -2.97 -8.39
CA GLN A 484 15.81 -1.83 -7.51
C GLN A 484 14.46 -1.23 -7.05
N GLU A 485 13.47 -1.20 -7.94
CA GLU A 485 12.12 -0.76 -7.61
C GLU A 485 11.44 -1.70 -6.59
N LEU A 486 11.61 -3.01 -6.74
CA LEU A 486 11.17 -3.99 -5.74
C LEU A 486 11.88 -3.77 -4.40
N GLU A 487 13.19 -3.51 -4.42
CA GLU A 487 14.02 -3.32 -3.23
C GLU A 487 13.69 -2.06 -2.45
N PHE A 488 13.19 -1.02 -3.12
CA PHE A 488 12.71 0.19 -2.46
C PHE A 488 11.65 -0.13 -1.39
N TRP A 489 10.73 -1.05 -1.68
CA TRP A 489 9.67 -1.46 -0.77
C TRP A 489 10.07 -2.63 0.14
N THR A 490 10.75 -3.62 -0.42
CA THR A 490 11.00 -4.90 0.23
C THR A 490 12.33 -4.96 0.99
N GLY A 491 13.22 -3.99 0.77
CA GLY A 491 14.61 -4.04 1.21
C GLY A 491 15.43 -5.08 0.41
N PRO A 492 16.77 -5.00 0.47
CA PRO A 492 17.64 -5.98 -0.18
C PRO A 492 17.47 -7.37 0.48
N PRO A 493 17.80 -8.46 -0.24
CA PRO A 493 17.83 -9.78 0.37
C PRO A 493 18.97 -9.87 1.39
N ILE A 494 18.79 -10.71 2.42
CA ILE A 494 19.83 -10.92 3.44
C ILE A 494 20.93 -11.78 2.82
N ARG A 495 22.17 -11.27 2.83
CA ARG A 495 23.31 -11.95 2.23
C ARG A 495 24.44 -12.16 3.24
N LYS A 496 25.19 -13.25 3.07
CA LYS A 496 26.54 -13.40 3.65
C LYS A 496 27.54 -12.51 2.92
N GLU A 497 28.74 -12.37 3.48
CA GLU A 497 29.89 -11.75 2.81
C GLU A 497 30.19 -12.40 1.44
N THR A 498 29.93 -13.71 1.31
CA THR A 498 30.05 -14.49 0.07
C THR A 498 28.97 -14.18 -0.98
N LYS A 499 28.08 -13.20 -0.73
CA LYS A 499 26.91 -12.80 -1.54
C LYS A 499 25.77 -13.83 -1.63
N GLU A 500 25.91 -15.00 -1.00
CA GLU A 500 24.85 -16.01 -0.88
C GLU A 500 23.65 -15.44 -0.12
N ILE A 501 22.43 -15.67 -0.62
CA ILE A 501 21.18 -15.25 0.04
C ILE A 501 20.86 -16.27 1.14
N ILE A 502 20.59 -15.79 2.35
CA ILE A 502 20.39 -16.66 3.53
C ILE A 502 19.09 -16.42 4.27
N GLY A 503 18.23 -15.51 3.79
CA GLY A 503 16.97 -15.24 4.43
C GLY A 503 16.05 -14.35 3.63
N SER A 504 14.77 -14.37 4.02
CA SER A 504 13.73 -13.50 3.47
C SER A 504 14.05 -12.03 3.67
N ARG A 505 13.57 -11.22 2.73
CA ARG A 505 13.62 -9.77 2.79
C ARG A 505 12.88 -9.25 4.04
N ARG A 506 13.37 -8.12 4.60
CA ARG A 506 12.86 -7.54 5.87
C ARG A 506 12.49 -6.05 5.76
N GLY A 507 12.40 -5.50 4.56
CA GLY A 507 11.97 -4.11 4.36
C GLY A 507 10.51 -3.88 4.73
N GLN A 508 10.05 -2.64 4.61
CA GLN A 508 8.80 -2.19 5.23
C GLN A 508 7.57 -2.88 4.63
N ALA A 509 7.52 -3.14 3.32
CA ALA A 509 6.43 -3.91 2.72
C ALA A 509 6.34 -5.34 3.30
N MET A 510 7.50 -5.98 3.57
CA MET A 510 7.55 -7.31 4.19
C MET A 510 7.11 -7.27 5.64
N ARG A 511 7.45 -6.21 6.37
CA ARG A 511 7.03 -5.97 7.75
C ARG A 511 5.51 -5.77 7.88
N HIS A 512 4.89 -5.13 6.90
CA HIS A 512 3.44 -4.87 6.85
C HIS A 512 2.63 -5.97 6.14
N GLY A 513 3.29 -7.01 5.62
CA GLY A 513 2.60 -8.14 5.00
C GLY A 513 2.02 -7.84 3.61
N TYR A 514 2.72 -7.05 2.81
CA TYR A 514 2.38 -6.78 1.41
C TYR A 514 3.07 -7.76 0.46
N ILE A 515 2.37 -8.17 -0.59
CA ILE A 515 3.02 -8.70 -1.79
C ILE A 515 3.55 -7.50 -2.58
N THR A 516 4.77 -7.58 -3.10
CA THR A 516 5.33 -6.54 -3.98
C THR A 516 5.67 -7.14 -5.33
N ILE A 517 5.17 -6.51 -6.38
CA ILE A 517 5.35 -6.88 -7.78
C ILE A 517 6.10 -5.75 -8.46
N ALA A 518 7.23 -6.02 -9.09
CA ALA A 518 7.90 -5.07 -9.98
C ALA A 518 7.87 -5.59 -11.42
N ILE A 519 7.39 -4.76 -12.34
CA ILE A 519 7.11 -5.16 -13.73
C ILE A 519 8.20 -4.60 -14.64
N ASP A 520 8.72 -5.42 -15.54
CA ASP A 520 9.63 -5.00 -16.61
C ASP A 520 8.81 -4.45 -17.79
N TRP A 521 8.24 -3.26 -17.57
CA TRP A 521 7.23 -2.69 -18.45
C TRP A 521 7.83 -1.86 -19.60
N GLN A 522 9.09 -1.46 -19.48
CA GLN A 522 9.75 -0.59 -20.46
C GLN A 522 10.21 -1.37 -21.68
N LYS A 523 10.39 -0.65 -22.79
CA LYS A 523 11.20 -1.14 -23.91
C LYS A 523 12.68 -0.86 -23.64
N PRO A 524 13.62 -1.60 -24.26
CA PRO A 524 15.04 -1.25 -24.19
C PRO A 524 15.26 0.21 -24.58
N GLN A 525 16.09 0.93 -23.80
CA GLN A 525 16.48 2.33 -24.05
C GLN A 525 15.30 3.33 -24.06
N GLN A 526 14.24 3.05 -23.31
CA GLN A 526 13.13 3.97 -23.13
C GLN A 526 13.42 4.98 -22.00
N TYR A 527 13.42 6.28 -22.34
CA TYR A 527 13.70 7.38 -21.40
C TYR A 527 12.49 8.26 -21.10
N GLU A 528 11.39 8.09 -21.83
CA GLU A 528 10.12 8.83 -21.64
C GLU A 528 8.95 7.85 -21.61
N TYR A 529 7.87 8.22 -20.91
CA TYR A 529 6.61 7.47 -20.97
C TYR A 529 5.85 7.77 -22.26
N GLU A 530 5.55 6.75 -23.06
CA GLU A 530 5.02 6.94 -24.43
C GLU A 530 3.48 6.94 -24.50
N TYR A 531 2.81 6.44 -23.46
CA TYR A 531 1.35 6.32 -23.30
C TYR A 531 0.69 5.28 -24.24
N THR A 532 1.45 4.27 -24.65
CA THR A 532 1.07 3.23 -25.61
C THR A 532 0.23 2.12 -25.00
N LEU A 533 -0.50 1.39 -25.86
CA LEU A 533 -1.21 0.17 -25.48
C LEU A 533 -0.26 -0.84 -24.82
N ARG A 534 0.96 -1.01 -25.36
CA ARG A 534 1.94 -1.96 -24.83
C ARG A 534 2.30 -1.69 -23.37
N GLU A 535 2.53 -0.43 -23.00
CA GLU A 535 2.88 -0.08 -21.62
C GLU A 535 1.72 -0.36 -20.65
N HIS A 536 0.48 -0.10 -21.07
CA HIS A 536 -0.72 -0.44 -20.31
C HIS A 536 -0.92 -1.96 -20.21
N GLU A 537 -0.76 -2.67 -21.32
CA GLU A 537 -0.86 -4.12 -21.39
C GLU A 537 0.16 -4.80 -20.48
N ALA A 538 1.42 -4.34 -20.48
CA ALA A 538 2.46 -4.87 -19.60
C ALA A 538 2.02 -4.85 -18.13
N VAL A 539 1.50 -3.70 -17.68
CA VAL A 539 1.09 -3.53 -16.28
C VAL A 539 -0.15 -4.38 -15.96
N LEU A 540 -1.20 -4.27 -16.76
CA LEU A 540 -2.49 -4.93 -16.49
C LEU A 540 -2.40 -6.45 -16.66
N THR A 541 -1.63 -6.93 -17.63
CA THR A 541 -1.49 -8.37 -17.88
C THR A 541 -0.61 -9.04 -16.84
N CYS A 542 0.50 -8.43 -16.43
CA CYS A 542 1.31 -8.95 -15.31
C CYS A 542 0.52 -8.95 -13.99
N LEU A 543 -0.28 -7.91 -13.70
CA LEU A 543 -1.16 -7.92 -12.52
C LEU A 543 -2.16 -9.07 -12.59
N ARG A 544 -2.85 -9.26 -13.72
CA ARG A 544 -3.81 -10.36 -13.89
C ARG A 544 -3.15 -11.74 -13.79
N ASP A 545 -1.96 -11.93 -14.36
CA ASP A 545 -1.20 -13.18 -14.22
C ASP A 545 -0.80 -13.44 -12.76
N ALA A 546 -0.33 -12.40 -12.05
CA ALA A 546 -0.01 -12.49 -10.64
C ALA A 546 -1.25 -12.84 -9.78
N THR A 547 -2.41 -12.24 -10.03
CA THR A 547 -3.67 -12.54 -9.29
C THR A 547 -4.11 -14.00 -9.48
N ARG A 548 -3.74 -14.65 -10.60
CA ARG A 548 -4.03 -16.07 -10.83
C ARG A 548 -3.10 -17.02 -10.07
N ARG A 549 -1.94 -16.54 -9.63
CA ARG A 549 -0.86 -17.34 -9.01
C ARG A 549 -0.65 -17.05 -7.52
N PHE A 550 -0.96 -15.84 -7.09
CA PHE A 550 -0.78 -15.36 -5.72
C PHE A 550 -2.10 -14.91 -5.11
N SER A 551 -2.20 -14.97 -3.79
CA SER A 551 -3.40 -14.62 -3.03
C SER A 551 -3.45 -13.11 -2.79
N ILE A 552 -3.66 -12.40 -3.89
CA ILE A 552 -3.81 -10.93 -3.90
C ILE A 552 -5.21 -10.56 -3.43
N ASP A 553 -5.28 -9.57 -2.55
CA ASP A 553 -6.49 -8.83 -2.23
C ASP A 553 -6.71 -7.77 -3.31
N ASN A 554 -7.61 -8.02 -4.27
CA ASN A 554 -7.91 -7.10 -5.36
C ASN A 554 -8.51 -5.78 -4.86
N ASP A 555 -8.98 -5.73 -3.62
CA ASP A 555 -9.47 -4.49 -3.01
C ASP A 555 -8.36 -3.64 -2.35
N ARG A 556 -7.12 -4.15 -2.32
CA ARG A 556 -5.93 -3.48 -1.77
C ARG A 556 -4.73 -3.59 -2.70
N VAL A 557 -4.93 -3.31 -3.99
CA VAL A 557 -3.84 -3.20 -4.97
C VAL A 557 -3.49 -1.73 -5.17
N PHE A 558 -2.24 -1.38 -4.91
CA PHE A 558 -1.70 -0.02 -5.04
C PHE A 558 -0.72 0.06 -6.21
N LEU A 559 -0.81 1.12 -7.01
CA LEU A 559 0.08 1.34 -8.15
C LEU A 559 1.10 2.44 -7.81
N THR A 560 2.38 2.19 -8.03
CA THR A 560 3.46 3.15 -7.74
C THR A 560 4.53 3.08 -8.82
N GLY A 561 5.34 4.13 -8.92
CA GLY A 561 6.55 4.09 -9.72
C GLY A 561 7.36 5.37 -9.64
N HIS A 562 8.61 5.30 -10.08
CA HIS A 562 9.55 6.42 -10.07
C HIS A 562 9.77 7.00 -11.47
N GLY A 563 9.81 8.32 -11.58
CA GLY A 563 10.12 9.03 -12.84
C GLY A 563 9.11 8.66 -13.92
N ILE A 564 9.56 8.08 -15.04
CA ILE A 564 8.64 7.60 -16.09
C ILE A 564 7.69 6.48 -15.60
N GLY A 565 8.07 5.72 -14.58
CA GLY A 565 7.16 4.81 -13.89
C GLY A 565 6.13 5.55 -13.03
N GLY A 566 6.50 6.71 -12.49
CA GLY A 566 5.59 7.66 -11.85
C GLY A 566 4.59 8.23 -12.85
N ASP A 567 5.06 8.65 -14.03
CA ASP A 567 4.21 9.14 -15.12
C ASP A 567 3.21 8.06 -15.58
N ALA A 568 3.70 6.83 -15.77
CA ALA A 568 2.89 5.67 -16.12
C ALA A 568 1.85 5.35 -15.02
N SER A 569 2.26 5.34 -13.75
CA SER A 569 1.34 5.09 -12.64
C SER A 569 0.23 6.12 -12.56
N TRP A 570 0.54 7.40 -12.81
CA TRP A 570 -0.45 8.47 -12.83
C TRP A 570 -1.46 8.27 -13.97
N ASP A 571 -0.98 8.01 -15.18
CA ASP A 571 -1.85 7.81 -16.34
C ASP A 571 -2.72 6.54 -16.23
N ILE A 572 -2.12 5.39 -15.90
CA ILE A 572 -2.82 4.11 -15.76
C ILE A 572 -3.83 4.16 -14.60
N GLY A 573 -3.46 4.84 -13.50
CA GLY A 573 -4.35 5.08 -12.37
C GLY A 573 -5.62 5.83 -12.76
N LEU A 574 -5.49 6.84 -13.62
CA LEU A 574 -6.63 7.60 -14.15
C LEU A 574 -7.40 6.84 -15.24
N ALA A 575 -6.72 6.00 -16.01
CA ALA A 575 -7.34 5.20 -17.08
C ALA A 575 -8.25 4.10 -16.52
N HIS A 576 -7.88 3.51 -15.38
CA HIS A 576 -8.58 2.40 -14.74
C HIS A 576 -8.82 2.69 -13.25
N PRO A 577 -9.60 3.74 -12.91
CA PRO A 577 -9.82 4.14 -11.52
C PRO A 577 -10.61 3.09 -10.72
N ASP A 578 -11.19 2.10 -11.40
CA ASP A 578 -11.91 0.98 -10.84
C ASP A 578 -11.01 -0.20 -10.40
N LEU A 579 -9.70 -0.17 -10.67
CA LEU A 579 -8.78 -1.26 -10.33
C LEU A 579 -7.96 -1.03 -9.05
N TRP A 580 -7.70 0.23 -8.71
CA TRP A 580 -6.69 0.58 -7.71
C TRP A 580 -7.32 1.01 -6.38
N ALA A 581 -6.71 0.59 -5.28
CA ALA A 581 -7.01 1.09 -3.94
C ALA A 581 -6.38 2.47 -3.69
N GLY A 582 -5.31 2.79 -4.42
CA GLY A 582 -4.63 4.07 -4.41
C GLY A 582 -3.42 4.07 -5.35
N VAL A 583 -2.96 5.26 -5.72
CA VAL A 583 -1.83 5.44 -6.65
C VAL A 583 -0.79 6.37 -6.03
N ILE A 584 0.50 6.00 -6.11
CA ILE A 584 1.60 6.68 -5.43
C ILE A 584 2.71 7.06 -6.43
N PRO A 585 2.55 8.14 -7.22
CA PRO A 585 3.56 8.54 -8.19
C PRO A 585 4.75 9.25 -7.51
N PHE A 586 5.96 8.71 -7.68
CA PHE A 586 7.20 9.35 -7.25
C PHE A 586 7.83 10.12 -8.41
N VAL A 587 8.19 11.39 -8.17
CA VAL A 587 8.85 12.31 -9.10
C VAL A 587 8.21 12.36 -10.49
N ALA A 588 6.90 12.18 -10.51
CA ALA A 588 6.09 12.11 -11.72
C ALA A 588 5.89 13.50 -12.36
N GLN A 589 5.76 13.50 -13.67
CA GLN A 589 5.43 14.64 -14.49
C GLN A 589 4.51 14.19 -15.62
N PHE A 590 3.32 14.79 -15.72
CA PHE A 590 2.49 14.49 -16.90
C PHE A 590 3.11 15.12 -18.16
N SER A 591 2.79 14.56 -19.33
CA SER A 591 3.37 14.97 -20.61
C SER A 591 3.25 16.49 -20.88
N GLN A 592 4.36 17.12 -21.29
CA GLN A 592 4.38 18.56 -21.64
C GLN A 592 3.49 18.92 -22.83
N VAL A 593 3.25 17.98 -23.75
CA VAL A 593 2.27 18.14 -24.85
C VAL A 593 0.84 17.81 -24.43
N LYS A 594 0.60 17.63 -23.12
CA LYS A 594 -0.72 17.53 -22.49
C LYS A 594 -1.57 16.42 -23.12
N LYS A 595 -1.01 15.21 -23.17
CA LYS A 595 -1.72 13.96 -23.54
C LYS A 595 -2.82 13.64 -22.50
N TYR A 596 -3.06 12.37 -22.20
CA TYR A 596 -4.28 11.90 -21.52
C TYR A 596 -4.52 12.43 -20.10
N VAL A 597 -3.50 12.51 -19.22
CA VAL A 597 -3.66 12.91 -17.81
C VAL A 597 -4.44 14.23 -17.64
N GLN A 598 -4.15 15.25 -18.45
CA GLN A 598 -4.85 16.53 -18.37
C GLN A 598 -6.34 16.42 -18.75
N HIS A 599 -6.72 15.45 -19.57
CA HIS A 599 -8.09 15.19 -19.99
C HIS A 599 -8.82 14.21 -19.05
N TYR A 600 -8.09 13.38 -18.33
CA TYR A 600 -8.64 12.31 -17.47
C TYR A 600 -8.74 12.72 -16.00
N TRP A 601 -8.33 13.94 -15.66
CA TRP A 601 -8.27 14.43 -14.28
C TRP A 601 -9.56 14.20 -13.47
N GLU A 602 -10.75 14.20 -14.08
CA GLU A 602 -12.01 13.92 -13.35
C GLU A 602 -12.09 12.50 -12.78
N ASN A 603 -11.39 11.54 -13.40
CA ASN A 603 -11.36 10.14 -12.96
C ASN A 603 -10.70 9.98 -11.59
N ALA A 604 -9.83 10.92 -11.19
CA ALA A 604 -9.21 10.96 -9.85
C ALA A 604 -10.23 11.14 -8.71
N ARG A 605 -11.50 11.47 -9.01
CA ARG A 605 -12.59 11.42 -8.02
C ARG A 605 -12.74 10.04 -7.37
N HIS A 606 -12.36 8.99 -8.09
CA HIS A 606 -12.70 7.61 -7.76
C HIS A 606 -11.53 6.78 -7.23
N VAL A 607 -10.31 7.34 -7.24
CA VAL A 607 -9.10 6.67 -6.76
C VAL A 607 -8.20 7.69 -6.04
N PRO A 608 -7.75 7.39 -4.81
CA PRO A 608 -6.84 8.26 -4.06
C PRO A 608 -5.44 8.37 -4.69
N PHE A 609 -4.83 9.55 -4.62
CA PHE A 609 -3.46 9.81 -5.11
C PHE A 609 -2.52 10.35 -4.02
N TYR A 610 -1.28 9.83 -3.98
CA TYR A 610 -0.20 10.28 -3.09
C TYR A 610 1.06 10.60 -3.90
N PHE A 611 1.27 11.87 -4.23
CA PHE A 611 2.42 12.33 -5.01
C PHE A 611 3.61 12.64 -4.11
N VAL A 612 4.81 12.26 -4.55
CA VAL A 612 6.06 12.55 -3.84
C VAL A 612 7.04 13.21 -4.81
N ALA A 613 7.60 14.35 -4.43
CA ALA A 613 8.57 15.09 -5.25
C ALA A 613 9.59 15.84 -4.39
N GLY A 614 10.68 16.30 -5.03
CA GLY A 614 11.65 17.22 -4.44
C GLY A 614 11.46 18.65 -4.93
N GLU A 615 11.63 19.63 -4.04
CA GLU A 615 11.50 21.07 -4.36
C GLU A 615 12.44 21.54 -5.49
N LYS A 616 13.61 20.90 -5.64
CA LYS A 616 14.62 21.20 -6.66
C LYS A 616 14.60 20.21 -7.84
N ASP A 617 13.55 19.40 -7.99
CA ASP A 617 13.36 18.50 -9.14
C ASP A 617 12.82 19.25 -10.38
N GLY A 618 13.58 20.27 -10.82
CA GLY A 618 13.27 21.07 -12.00
C GLY A 618 11.96 21.85 -11.89
N SER A 619 11.19 21.88 -12.98
CA SER A 619 9.91 22.60 -13.06
C SER A 619 8.68 21.69 -12.89
N LYS A 620 8.85 20.44 -12.42
CA LYS A 620 7.79 19.43 -12.36
C LYS A 620 6.57 19.90 -11.58
N MET A 621 6.75 20.48 -10.39
CA MET A 621 5.64 20.99 -9.58
C MET A 621 4.82 22.06 -10.33
N SER A 622 5.51 23.02 -10.96
CA SER A 622 4.87 24.07 -11.76
C SER A 622 4.14 23.51 -12.98
N ASN A 623 4.75 22.54 -13.67
CA ASN A 623 4.13 21.88 -14.83
C ASN A 623 2.88 21.08 -14.40
N ASN A 624 2.95 20.41 -13.26
CA ASN A 624 1.88 19.57 -12.73
C ASN A 624 0.70 20.37 -12.12
N ALA A 625 0.93 21.61 -11.70
CA ALA A 625 -0.03 22.44 -10.97
C ALA A 625 -1.40 22.56 -11.67
N GLY A 626 -1.43 22.65 -12.99
CA GLY A 626 -2.69 22.75 -13.75
C GLY A 626 -3.64 21.55 -13.59
N VAL A 627 -3.13 20.39 -13.18
CA VAL A 627 -3.92 19.20 -12.85
C VAL A 627 -4.07 19.06 -11.34
N LEU A 628 -2.99 19.20 -10.57
CA LEU A 628 -3.01 19.06 -9.11
C LEU A 628 -3.97 20.05 -8.45
N ASP A 629 -3.96 21.33 -8.88
CA ASP A 629 -4.87 22.34 -8.36
C ASP A 629 -6.34 21.98 -8.59
N LYS A 630 -6.66 21.28 -9.70
CA LYS A 630 -8.02 20.79 -9.94
C LYS A 630 -8.44 19.73 -8.93
N TYR A 631 -7.52 18.84 -8.53
CA TYR A 631 -7.81 17.82 -7.51
C TYR A 631 -8.18 18.48 -6.18
N PHE A 632 -7.41 19.50 -5.76
CA PHE A 632 -7.70 20.23 -4.53
C PHE A 632 -8.99 21.06 -4.63
N VAL A 633 -9.18 21.82 -5.70
CA VAL A 633 -10.41 22.62 -5.93
C VAL A 633 -11.66 21.74 -5.96
N LYS A 634 -11.57 20.56 -6.57
CA LYS A 634 -12.69 19.61 -6.68
C LYS A 634 -12.78 18.62 -5.52
N ARG A 635 -11.91 18.75 -4.51
CA ARG A 635 -11.91 17.98 -3.26
C ARG A 635 -11.73 16.48 -3.50
N PHE A 636 -10.89 16.12 -4.45
CA PHE A 636 -10.49 14.73 -4.66
C PHE A 636 -9.49 14.33 -3.59
N ASP A 637 -9.44 13.05 -3.26
CA ASP A 637 -8.46 12.51 -2.32
C ASP A 637 -7.07 12.49 -2.96
N ALA A 638 -6.36 13.61 -2.76
CA ALA A 638 -5.03 13.83 -3.29
C ALA A 638 -4.14 14.40 -2.19
N THR A 639 -2.95 13.81 -2.05
CA THR A 639 -1.89 14.30 -1.16
C THR A 639 -0.66 14.55 -2.02
N VAL A 640 -0.03 15.71 -1.88
CA VAL A 640 1.23 16.01 -2.55
C VAL A 640 2.27 16.30 -1.48
N VAL A 641 3.41 15.60 -1.53
CA VAL A 641 4.53 15.76 -0.61
C VAL A 641 5.74 16.29 -1.37
N GLU A 642 6.23 17.45 -0.95
CA GLU A 642 7.40 18.10 -1.53
C GLU A 642 8.52 18.17 -0.49
N PHE A 643 9.63 17.48 -0.73
CA PHE A 643 10.81 17.51 0.14
C PHE A 643 11.66 18.76 -0.09
N LEU A 644 12.03 19.43 1.00
CA LEU A 644 12.75 20.69 0.97
C LEU A 644 14.18 20.53 0.43
N GLY A 645 14.51 21.32 -0.59
CA GLY A 645 15.81 21.36 -1.23
C GLY A 645 16.25 20.09 -1.96
N ARG A 646 15.40 19.05 -2.04
CA ARG A 646 15.73 17.77 -2.66
C ARG A 646 15.47 17.78 -4.17
N GLY A 647 16.26 17.00 -4.92
CA GLY A 647 16.14 16.86 -6.36
C GLY A 647 15.36 15.63 -6.79
N GLN A 648 15.74 15.07 -7.94
CA GLN A 648 15.27 13.75 -8.34
C GLN A 648 15.99 12.64 -7.55
N GLU A 649 15.28 12.06 -6.59
CA GLU A 649 15.77 10.97 -5.73
C GLU A 649 14.67 9.91 -5.50
N PRO A 650 14.99 8.73 -4.94
CA PRO A 650 13.98 7.72 -4.65
C PRO A 650 13.05 8.06 -3.46
N PHE A 651 13.44 8.97 -2.56
CA PHE A 651 12.65 9.29 -1.35
C PHE A 651 12.32 8.09 -0.46
N GLN A 652 13.32 7.28 -0.11
CA GLN A 652 13.14 6.16 0.85
C GLN A 652 12.56 6.60 2.20
N ASP A 653 12.76 7.87 2.57
CA ASP A 653 12.17 8.54 3.73
C ASP A 653 10.62 8.44 3.76
N GLU A 654 9.99 8.29 2.59
CA GLU A 654 8.54 8.33 2.41
C GLU A 654 7.87 6.95 2.48
N VAL A 655 8.63 5.86 2.50
CA VAL A 655 8.08 4.48 2.46
C VAL A 655 7.10 4.20 3.60
N LEU A 656 7.45 4.60 4.83
CA LEU A 656 6.59 4.40 5.99
C LEU A 656 5.32 5.27 5.95
N PRO A 657 5.41 6.60 5.75
CA PRO A 657 4.21 7.42 5.52
C PRO A 657 3.30 6.91 4.39
N ALA A 658 3.88 6.43 3.29
CA ALA A 658 3.13 5.84 2.19
C ALA A 658 2.41 4.54 2.60
N LEU A 659 3.04 3.67 3.39
CA LEU A 659 2.40 2.48 3.96
C LEU A 659 1.28 2.84 4.93
N ASP A 660 1.49 3.82 5.80
CA ASP A 660 0.45 4.31 6.71
C ASP A 660 -0.74 4.88 5.93
N TRP A 661 -0.49 5.59 4.83
CA TRP A 661 -1.52 6.05 3.91
C TRP A 661 -2.24 4.86 3.24
N MET A 662 -1.53 3.83 2.79
CA MET A 662 -2.15 2.63 2.18
C MET A 662 -3.01 1.82 3.17
N GLU A 663 -2.72 1.86 4.46
CA GLU A 663 -3.48 1.14 5.50
C GLU A 663 -4.80 1.82 5.91
N LEU A 664 -5.05 3.04 5.43
CA LEU A 664 -6.30 3.75 5.71
C LEU A 664 -7.51 2.95 5.22
N SER A 665 -8.54 2.88 6.08
CA SER A 665 -9.75 2.10 5.76
C SER A 665 -10.49 2.62 4.52
N THR A 666 -10.34 3.91 4.19
CA THR A 666 -10.85 4.56 2.99
C THR A 666 -10.07 4.21 1.73
N HIS A 667 -8.81 3.77 1.84
CA HIS A 667 -7.94 3.44 0.70
C HIS A 667 -8.03 1.96 0.36
N ARG A 668 -9.25 1.58 0.01
CA ARG A 668 -9.61 0.26 -0.48
C ARG A 668 -10.49 0.45 -1.68
N ARG A 669 -10.32 -0.39 -2.71
CA ARG A 669 -11.23 -0.40 -3.85
C ARG A 669 -12.63 -0.76 -3.35
N GLN A 670 -13.50 0.25 -3.26
CA GLN A 670 -14.89 0.04 -2.86
C GLN A 670 -15.66 -0.64 -3.99
N GLY A 671 -16.88 -1.10 -3.71
CA GLY A 671 -17.82 -1.57 -4.75
C GLY A 671 -18.05 -0.52 -5.83
N SER A 672 -18.93 -0.81 -6.78
CA SER A 672 -19.34 0.24 -7.73
C SER A 672 -19.90 1.45 -6.96
N PRO A 673 -19.39 2.68 -7.21
CA PRO A 673 -19.97 3.89 -6.66
C PRO A 673 -21.44 4.01 -7.07
N SER A 674 -22.25 4.65 -6.22
CA SER A 674 -23.66 4.94 -6.55
C SER A 674 -23.79 5.82 -7.80
N GLU A 675 -22.79 6.64 -8.10
CA GLU A 675 -22.66 7.38 -9.35
C GLU A 675 -21.17 7.54 -9.70
N PHE A 676 -20.82 7.32 -10.97
CA PHE A 676 -19.48 7.59 -11.49
C PHE A 676 -19.55 8.25 -12.86
N ARG A 677 -18.59 9.13 -13.13
CA ARG A 677 -18.40 9.75 -14.45
C ARG A 677 -16.92 9.65 -14.79
N CYS A 678 -16.63 8.91 -15.85
CA CYS A 678 -15.27 8.67 -16.30
C CYS A 678 -15.07 9.24 -17.70
N MET A 679 -13.91 9.85 -17.90
CA MET A 679 -13.42 10.36 -19.16
C MET A 679 -12.51 9.31 -19.78
N THR A 680 -12.74 9.00 -21.06
CA THR A 680 -11.91 8.08 -21.85
C THR A 680 -11.64 8.65 -23.24
N MET A 681 -10.47 8.32 -23.78
CA MET A 681 -9.95 8.74 -25.09
C MET A 681 -9.15 7.64 -25.78
N ARG A 682 -9.01 6.45 -25.17
CA ARG A 682 -8.23 5.35 -25.73
C ARG A 682 -9.13 4.12 -25.89
N PRO A 683 -8.97 3.34 -26.97
CA PRO A 683 -9.79 2.16 -27.18
C PRO A 683 -9.69 1.09 -26.09
N TRP A 684 -8.58 1.07 -25.33
CA TRP A 684 -8.32 0.12 -24.25
C TRP A 684 -8.73 0.64 -22.86
N ASP A 685 -9.09 1.93 -22.73
CA ASP A 685 -9.58 2.53 -21.49
C ASP A 685 -11.11 2.42 -21.46
N ASN A 686 -11.58 1.19 -21.39
CA ASN A 686 -12.89 0.84 -21.93
C ASN A 686 -13.86 0.22 -20.93
N PHE A 687 -13.42 -0.01 -19.69
CA PHE A 687 -14.21 -0.61 -18.63
C PHE A 687 -14.21 0.29 -17.40
N PHE A 688 -15.40 0.57 -16.86
CA PHE A 688 -15.60 1.35 -15.64
C PHE A 688 -16.69 0.70 -14.78
N TRP A 689 -16.27 -0.01 -13.72
CA TRP A 689 -17.08 -0.79 -12.75
C TRP A 689 -18.06 -1.80 -13.35
N TRP A 690 -19.10 -1.37 -14.05
CA TRP A 690 -20.09 -2.27 -14.65
C TRP A 690 -20.48 -1.87 -16.07
N ILE A 691 -19.82 -0.85 -16.64
CA ILE A 691 -20.02 -0.42 -18.02
C ILE A 691 -18.72 -0.67 -18.78
N GLU A 692 -18.78 -1.53 -19.80
CA GLU A 692 -17.72 -1.70 -20.78
C GLU A 692 -18.18 -1.12 -22.12
N GLY A 693 -17.44 -0.18 -22.69
CA GLY A 693 -17.72 0.38 -24.01
C GLY A 693 -16.74 -0.15 -25.06
N ARG A 694 -17.18 -0.30 -26.31
CA ARG A 694 -16.30 -0.62 -27.45
C ARG A 694 -16.51 0.38 -28.57
N ASN A 695 -15.42 0.69 -29.28
CA ASN A 695 -15.38 1.64 -30.40
C ASN A 695 -15.87 3.05 -30.02
N PHE A 696 -15.19 3.72 -29.10
CA PHE A 696 -15.51 5.12 -28.76
C PHE A 696 -15.18 6.09 -29.91
N PRO A 697 -16.05 7.08 -30.20
CA PRO A 697 -15.97 7.92 -31.40
C PRO A 697 -14.79 8.89 -31.40
N ASN A 698 -14.31 9.34 -30.23
CA ASN A 698 -13.22 10.33 -30.10
C ASN A 698 -11.92 9.72 -29.57
N SER A 699 -11.60 8.50 -30.00
CA SER A 699 -10.36 7.83 -29.60
C SER A 699 -9.14 8.51 -30.23
N VAL A 700 -8.13 8.86 -29.44
CA VAL A 700 -6.89 9.53 -29.87
C VAL A 700 -5.71 8.63 -29.57
N GLN A 701 -4.87 8.37 -30.58
CA GLN A 701 -3.66 7.57 -30.42
C GLN A 701 -2.48 8.40 -29.89
N PRO A 702 -1.51 7.81 -29.16
CA PRO A 702 -0.40 8.56 -28.58
C PRO A 702 0.47 9.30 -29.60
N ALA A 703 0.61 8.74 -30.80
CA ALA A 703 1.36 9.33 -31.92
C ALA A 703 0.66 10.55 -32.55
N SER A 704 -0.61 10.79 -32.24
CA SER A 704 -1.38 11.92 -32.80
C SER A 704 -1.20 13.24 -32.02
N TRP A 705 -0.41 13.24 -30.94
CA TRP A 705 -0.20 14.43 -30.11
C TRP A 705 0.97 15.29 -30.62
N PRO A 706 0.90 16.64 -30.50
CA PRO A 706 -0.14 17.42 -29.82
C PRO A 706 -1.42 17.58 -30.66
N LEU A 707 -2.59 17.47 -30.01
CA LEU A 707 -3.89 17.63 -30.66
C LEU A 707 -4.72 18.73 -29.97
N ARG A 708 -4.93 19.87 -30.64
CA ARG A 708 -5.63 21.03 -30.04
C ARG A 708 -7.12 20.81 -29.78
N SER A 709 -7.78 19.95 -30.56
CA SER A 709 -9.22 19.67 -30.48
C SER A 709 -9.57 18.39 -29.70
N ALA A 710 -8.61 17.83 -28.97
CA ALA A 710 -8.79 16.62 -28.19
C ALA A 710 -9.93 16.77 -27.15
N ARG A 711 -10.95 15.90 -27.24
CA ARG A 711 -12.07 15.87 -26.30
C ARG A 711 -12.29 14.44 -25.78
N PRO A 712 -12.34 14.24 -24.45
CA PRO A 712 -12.69 12.95 -23.90
C PRO A 712 -14.15 12.61 -24.15
N THR A 713 -14.41 11.31 -24.28
CA THR A 713 -15.75 10.73 -24.25
C THR A 713 -16.09 10.41 -22.79
N GLN A 714 -17.29 10.82 -22.36
CA GLN A 714 -17.76 10.54 -21.01
C GLN A 714 -18.54 9.22 -20.97
N VAL A 715 -18.21 8.37 -20.00
CA VAL A 715 -19.01 7.22 -19.57
C VAL A 715 -19.64 7.55 -18.21
N HIS A 716 -20.96 7.42 -18.09
CA HIS A 716 -21.70 7.74 -16.86
C HIS A 716 -22.52 6.53 -16.42
N GLY A 717 -22.29 6.06 -15.20
CA GLY A 717 -23.11 5.06 -14.53
C GLY A 717 -23.71 5.62 -13.25
N LYS A 718 -24.97 5.28 -12.97
CA LYS A 718 -25.65 5.63 -11.73
C LYS A 718 -26.59 4.52 -11.29
N ILE A 719 -26.62 4.25 -9.99
CA ILE A 719 -27.51 3.31 -9.32
C ILE A 719 -28.32 4.12 -8.28
N PRO A 720 -29.45 4.73 -8.66
CA PRO A 720 -30.23 5.57 -7.73
C PRO A 720 -30.80 4.79 -6.55
N LYS A 721 -31.16 3.52 -6.79
CA LYS A 721 -31.59 2.53 -5.79
C LYS A 721 -31.38 1.13 -6.37
N ALA A 722 -31.52 0.11 -5.54
CA ALA A 722 -31.38 -1.30 -5.95
C ALA A 722 -32.21 -1.59 -7.21
N ASN A 723 -31.60 -2.31 -8.16
CA ASN A 723 -32.22 -2.77 -9.41
C ASN A 723 -32.67 -1.66 -10.39
N GLU A 724 -32.35 -0.40 -10.14
CA GLU A 724 -32.50 0.68 -11.12
C GLU A 724 -31.12 1.21 -11.53
N LEU A 725 -30.75 1.02 -12.80
CA LEU A 725 -29.48 1.49 -13.36
C LEU A 725 -29.73 2.55 -14.44
N ILE A 726 -28.92 3.60 -14.42
CA ILE A 726 -28.88 4.62 -15.45
C ILE A 726 -27.47 4.63 -16.03
N ALA A 727 -27.37 4.48 -17.34
CA ALA A 727 -26.12 4.49 -18.07
C ALA A 727 -26.16 5.49 -19.23
N LYS A 728 -25.04 6.17 -19.46
CA LYS A 728 -24.79 6.92 -20.70
C LYS A 728 -23.40 6.58 -21.22
N SER A 729 -23.34 6.26 -22.50
CA SER A 729 -22.10 5.98 -23.22
C SER A 729 -22.29 6.37 -24.68
N ALA A 730 -21.22 6.84 -25.32
CA ALA A 730 -21.18 7.10 -26.76
C ALA A 730 -20.48 5.97 -27.53
N ALA A 731 -20.18 4.85 -26.88
CA ALA A 731 -19.62 3.65 -27.51
C ALA A 731 -20.61 3.04 -28.52
N GLU A 732 -20.10 2.44 -29.60
CA GLU A 732 -20.89 1.70 -30.59
C GLU A 732 -21.48 0.39 -30.03
N LYS A 733 -20.84 -0.19 -29.02
CA LYS A 733 -21.36 -1.34 -28.28
C LYS A 733 -21.06 -1.15 -26.80
N THR A 734 -22.03 -1.46 -25.95
CA THR A 734 -21.87 -1.38 -24.50
C THR A 734 -22.27 -2.70 -23.86
N THR A 735 -21.41 -3.23 -22.99
CA THR A 735 -21.71 -4.38 -22.13
C THR A 735 -21.95 -3.89 -20.71
N PHE A 736 -23.09 -4.29 -20.14
CA PHE A 736 -23.38 -4.09 -18.72
C PHE A 736 -23.08 -5.36 -17.95
N TRP A 737 -22.33 -5.25 -16.86
CA TRP A 737 -21.92 -6.38 -16.02
C TRP A 737 -22.63 -6.33 -14.66
N PHE A 738 -23.14 -7.46 -14.17
CA PHE A 738 -23.94 -7.52 -12.95
C PHE A 738 -23.42 -8.51 -11.92
N ASN A 739 -23.43 -8.13 -10.65
CA ASN A 739 -23.17 -9.00 -9.51
C ASN A 739 -24.13 -8.61 -8.35
N PRO A 740 -24.19 -9.41 -7.26
CA PRO A 740 -25.12 -9.15 -6.15
C PRO A 740 -24.88 -7.84 -5.39
N LYS A 741 -23.73 -7.20 -5.57
CA LYS A 741 -23.44 -5.87 -4.98
C LYS A 741 -24.04 -4.72 -5.80
N ILE A 742 -24.44 -4.99 -7.04
CA ILE A 742 -25.02 -4.00 -7.97
C ILE A 742 -26.54 -4.20 -8.09
N VAL A 743 -26.99 -5.46 -8.17
CA VAL A 743 -28.40 -5.83 -8.37
C VAL A 743 -28.81 -7.00 -7.48
N ASP A 744 -30.08 -7.06 -7.11
CA ASP A 744 -30.72 -8.24 -6.54
C ASP A 744 -31.34 -9.08 -7.68
N PHE A 745 -30.77 -10.25 -7.95
CA PHE A 745 -31.26 -11.13 -9.01
C PHE A 745 -32.64 -11.75 -8.74
N SER A 746 -33.18 -11.62 -7.52
CA SER A 746 -34.56 -12.02 -7.19
C SER A 746 -35.61 -11.01 -7.62
N GLN A 747 -35.20 -9.79 -8.00
CA GLN A 747 -36.07 -8.67 -8.36
C GLN A 747 -35.88 -8.23 -9.82
N PRO A 748 -36.88 -7.62 -10.47
CA PRO A 748 -36.74 -7.11 -11.83
C PRO A 748 -35.68 -6.00 -11.94
N ILE A 749 -34.71 -6.18 -12.84
CA ILE A 749 -33.67 -5.18 -13.13
C ILE A 749 -34.15 -4.22 -14.22
N ASN A 750 -34.12 -2.92 -13.96
CA ASN A 750 -34.52 -1.88 -14.91
C ASN A 750 -33.31 -1.00 -15.28
N ILE A 751 -33.03 -0.91 -16.58
CA ILE A 751 -31.89 -0.14 -17.10
C ILE A 751 -32.40 0.97 -18.01
N THR A 752 -31.95 2.20 -17.76
CA THR A 752 -32.15 3.35 -18.65
C THR A 752 -30.82 3.68 -19.31
N TYR A 753 -30.70 3.40 -20.60
CA TYR A 753 -29.49 3.65 -21.38
C TYR A 753 -29.72 4.77 -22.40
N ASN A 754 -28.89 5.81 -22.37
CA ASN A 754 -29.01 6.98 -23.25
C ASN A 754 -30.43 7.58 -23.30
N GLY A 755 -31.09 7.61 -22.14
CA GLY A 755 -32.45 8.16 -21.96
C GLY A 755 -33.59 7.21 -22.37
N ARG A 756 -33.28 6.01 -22.87
CA ARG A 756 -34.28 5.00 -23.26
C ARG A 756 -34.31 3.85 -22.26
N LYS A 757 -35.51 3.44 -21.83
CA LYS A 757 -35.68 2.25 -20.99
C LYS A 757 -35.45 1.00 -21.83
N LEU A 758 -34.57 0.12 -21.38
CA LEU A 758 -34.35 -1.21 -21.96
C LEU A 758 -35.45 -2.16 -21.46
N SER A 759 -36.69 -1.95 -21.89
CA SER A 759 -37.89 -2.65 -21.40
C SER A 759 -38.01 -4.11 -21.86
N LYS A 760 -37.32 -4.50 -22.94
CA LYS A 760 -37.35 -5.86 -23.52
C LYS A 760 -36.44 -6.89 -22.83
N VAL A 761 -35.79 -6.53 -21.72
CA VAL A 761 -34.64 -7.28 -21.18
C VAL A 761 -34.93 -7.97 -19.83
N ARG A 762 -36.14 -7.80 -19.27
CA ARG A 762 -36.50 -8.35 -17.95
C ARG A 762 -36.31 -9.87 -17.81
N SER A 763 -36.38 -10.63 -18.91
CA SER A 763 -36.23 -12.08 -18.90
C SER A 763 -34.80 -12.58 -19.14
N SER A 764 -33.87 -11.75 -19.63
CA SER A 764 -32.55 -12.19 -20.10
C SER A 764 -31.39 -11.97 -19.13
N ILE A 765 -31.57 -11.19 -18.05
CA ILE A 765 -30.51 -10.97 -17.06
C ILE A 765 -30.70 -11.96 -15.92
N ARG A 766 -29.97 -13.07 -15.97
CA ARG A 766 -29.95 -14.10 -14.91
C ARG A 766 -28.51 -14.48 -14.59
N PRO A 767 -28.22 -14.87 -13.34
CA PRO A 767 -26.92 -15.46 -13.01
C PRO A 767 -26.62 -16.66 -13.91
N ASP A 768 -25.42 -16.68 -14.48
CA ASP A 768 -24.94 -17.73 -15.37
C ASP A 768 -23.54 -18.18 -14.94
N PRO A 769 -23.32 -19.48 -14.66
CA PRO A 769 -22.00 -20.03 -14.38
C PRO A 769 -20.94 -19.66 -15.42
N GLU A 770 -21.31 -19.56 -16.70
CA GLU A 770 -20.37 -19.22 -17.78
C GLU A 770 -19.83 -17.80 -17.63
N VAL A 771 -20.72 -16.83 -17.39
CA VAL A 771 -20.34 -15.44 -17.19
C VAL A 771 -19.43 -15.31 -15.97
N LEU A 772 -19.76 -15.98 -14.87
CA LEU A 772 -18.98 -15.98 -13.65
C LEU A 772 -17.59 -16.59 -13.84
N LEU A 773 -17.50 -17.75 -14.50
CA LEU A 773 -16.22 -18.44 -14.66
C LEU A 773 -15.33 -17.78 -15.71
N GLU A 774 -15.88 -17.31 -16.84
CA GLU A 774 -15.10 -16.54 -17.82
C GLU A 774 -14.62 -15.21 -17.26
N ASP A 775 -15.43 -14.59 -16.39
CA ASP A 775 -15.02 -13.37 -15.71
C ASP A 775 -13.78 -13.59 -14.83
N VAL A 776 -13.86 -14.57 -13.93
CA VAL A 776 -12.76 -14.93 -13.04
C VAL A 776 -11.52 -15.33 -13.84
N ARG A 777 -11.69 -16.07 -14.93
CA ARG A 777 -10.59 -16.48 -15.81
C ARG A 777 -9.90 -15.27 -16.46
N THR A 778 -10.66 -14.31 -16.97
CA THR A 778 -10.14 -13.18 -17.78
C THR A 778 -9.67 -12.00 -16.93
N ARG A 779 -10.45 -11.57 -15.94
CA ARG A 779 -10.09 -10.46 -15.04
C ARG A 779 -9.24 -10.91 -13.83
N GLY A 780 -9.33 -12.18 -13.43
CA GLY A 780 -8.59 -12.71 -12.27
C GLY A 780 -9.23 -12.39 -10.92
N ASP A 781 -10.31 -11.60 -10.88
CA ASP A 781 -10.92 -11.18 -9.62
C ASP A 781 -11.83 -12.25 -9.02
N ARG A 782 -11.32 -12.94 -8.00
CA ARG A 782 -12.04 -13.99 -7.27
C ARG A 782 -12.96 -13.46 -6.17
N GLN A 783 -12.81 -12.21 -5.76
CA GLN A 783 -13.57 -11.62 -4.67
C GLN A 783 -14.87 -10.98 -5.17
N ARG A 784 -14.88 -10.46 -6.41
CA ARG A 784 -16.03 -9.74 -6.97
C ARG A 784 -16.38 -10.12 -8.40
N PRO A 785 -16.58 -11.43 -8.69
CA PRO A 785 -16.91 -11.83 -10.04
C PRO A 785 -18.30 -11.36 -10.46
N PHE A 786 -18.49 -11.13 -11.75
CA PHE A 786 -19.76 -10.81 -12.36
C PHE A 786 -20.53 -12.07 -12.72
N TRP A 787 -21.81 -12.08 -12.38
CA TRP A 787 -22.69 -13.25 -12.47
C TRP A 787 -23.52 -13.23 -13.74
N ALA A 788 -23.74 -12.05 -14.33
CA ALA A 788 -24.52 -11.87 -15.54
C ALA A 788 -23.98 -10.69 -16.35
N LYS A 789 -24.29 -10.65 -17.63
CA LYS A 789 -24.01 -9.52 -18.50
C LYS A 789 -25.15 -9.24 -19.47
N LEU A 790 -25.18 -8.03 -20.01
CA LEU A 790 -26.09 -7.61 -21.07
C LEU A 790 -25.33 -6.80 -22.11
N ASP A 791 -25.33 -7.28 -23.35
CA ASP A 791 -24.76 -6.55 -24.49
C ASP A 791 -25.85 -5.70 -25.16
N VAL A 792 -25.58 -4.42 -25.36
CA VAL A 792 -26.42 -3.49 -26.12
C VAL A 792 -25.63 -2.80 -27.25
N PRO A 793 -26.27 -2.52 -28.39
CA PRO A 793 -25.72 -1.60 -29.39
C PRO A 793 -25.62 -0.16 -28.89
#